data_AF-M5SDJ5-F1
#
_entry.id   AF-M5SDJ5-F1
#
_cell.length_a   1.000
_cell.length_b   1.000
_cell.length_c   1.000
_cell.angle_alpha   90.00
_cell.angle_beta   90.00
_cell.angle_gamma   90.00
#
_symmetry.space_group_name_H-M   'P 1'
#
loop_
_entity.id
_entity.type
_entity.pdbx_description
1 polymer ?
#
loop_
_entity_poly.entity_id
_entity_poly.type
_entity_poly.pdbx_seq_one_letter_code
_entity_poly.pdbx_strand_id
1 'polypeptide(L)'
;MSNPSHSPSNPNATDSDALELPSPAIQPCEERLALSASLMGAWLAEWADPTQPLPACSADVQPIPLAESATPASIPVAPAITPITDTTAADAFPVGPLLPGTSNSDLTTQSDANPATNGASGLNFDSLVDGQSSGSLFDQAQSLREDGGVLAGDTDSDALDGSGQTIAVIDSGIAYDHIALGGGYGPGYRVVGGYDFAENDDNPYDDAPAGYHGSHVAGILGGDGYLDSGEAFQGLAPGADLVGLRVFDDAGNGNLQWIESALQWVIENHDTFENPITTVNMSLGTELTDANRFDAMAMLEDELQTLYENNIMVFAAAGNSYATMDHQNADALMYPASSQYVVGVGSVDPNNMLSDFSQREDGILTTGGQAVRSSVPEHVYGADGFANDYALLSGTSMASPQIAGASALVRQAMTDAGMSPTVDSILARLNDTADQHTDPVTGIQYKTLNLEAALAFSVSEPNPTPTPEPTPAPNPSPSPTPTPEPTPEPSPTPTPDPTPPASSLVSDYQGTSDSDEVVLDLRGLSSSVGGGINGETLLSDSSGNYTLDTTEPIVIDGGAGGDVLRIMGSAEAESLLLRPPSSEDGVSRLTFLGGVIEIRGFENISFVGGGGLDHATMYDSTGDDVLNASSQTARMSGVGFEFRVDNVPKLFAHATSGGEDSAHLNDSAGDDRLVIRPQFSSLRSDTQTQAVFGFERVYAYAEAGGHDSADLGDSAADDVMSISHTQATISSSGYRATAIGFDDVTAKASAGGDDTVRIYVTQPGGTWHTTDSLTQWNGSDGTSRIARGFEHSETFERFETSGQSIAAESTDAPQPSGEVPATDPIASAANAAPQPLANPFDEEAHRDALRRMFEAL
;
A
#
# COMPACT_ATOMS: atom_id res chain seq x y z
N MET A 1 -4.87 -57.14 -12.86
CA MET A 1 -3.87 -58.00 -13.55
C MET A 1 -3.64 -57.41 -14.93
N SER A 2 -2.39 -57.40 -15.40
CA SER A 2 -2.00 -57.30 -16.82
C SER A 2 -2.50 -56.09 -17.64
N ASN A 3 -1.59 -55.13 -17.84
CA ASN A 3 -1.47 -54.37 -19.10
C ASN A 3 -1.17 -55.38 -20.26
N PRO A 4 -1.41 -55.07 -21.55
CA PRO A 4 -0.39 -54.33 -22.32
C PRO A 4 -0.87 -53.46 -23.51
N SER A 5 0.10 -52.69 -24.03
CA SER A 5 0.10 -51.82 -25.22
C SER A 5 0.25 -52.53 -26.58
N HIS A 6 -0.08 -51.85 -27.70
CA HIS A 6 0.90 -51.31 -28.68
C HIS A 6 0.34 -50.87 -30.06
N SER A 7 1.09 -49.95 -30.69
CA SER A 7 1.04 -49.40 -32.07
C SER A 7 1.66 -50.40 -33.12
N PRO A 8 2.09 -50.08 -34.39
CA PRO A 8 2.22 -48.77 -35.11
C PRO A 8 1.97 -48.72 -36.67
N SER A 9 2.14 -47.51 -37.23
CA SER A 9 2.82 -47.12 -38.51
C SER A 9 2.24 -47.32 -39.95
N ASN A 10 1.88 -46.17 -40.59
CA ASN A 10 2.38 -45.60 -41.89
C ASN A 10 2.15 -46.35 -43.26
N PRO A 11 2.44 -45.78 -44.48
CA PRO A 11 2.96 -44.44 -44.87
C PRO A 11 2.40 -43.71 -46.16
N ASN A 12 2.81 -42.43 -46.33
CA ASN A 12 3.03 -41.64 -47.59
C ASN A 12 1.86 -41.21 -48.53
N ALA A 13 1.91 -40.09 -49.29
CA ALA A 13 2.71 -38.83 -49.28
C ALA A 13 2.23 -37.82 -50.38
N THR A 14 2.78 -36.58 -50.40
CA THR A 14 2.80 -35.53 -51.49
C THR A 14 1.49 -34.79 -51.87
N ASP A 15 1.48 -33.46 -52.16
CA ASP A 15 2.40 -32.33 -51.86
C ASP A 15 1.73 -30.94 -52.16
N SER A 16 2.48 -29.85 -51.93
CA SER A 16 2.39 -28.45 -52.43
C SER A 16 1.64 -27.36 -51.62
N ASP A 17 2.44 -26.37 -51.22
CA ASP A 17 2.20 -24.91 -51.06
C ASP A 17 1.40 -24.38 -49.85
N ALA A 18 2.16 -23.89 -48.86
CA ALA A 18 1.75 -22.98 -47.78
C ALA A 18 2.75 -21.82 -47.67
N LEU A 19 2.36 -20.69 -47.07
CA LEU A 19 3.21 -19.49 -46.93
C LEU A 19 4.09 -19.58 -45.67
N GLU A 20 5.35 -19.17 -45.81
CA GLU A 20 6.31 -19.08 -44.70
C GLU A 20 6.13 -17.76 -43.91
N LEU A 21 6.30 -17.84 -42.59
CA LEU A 21 6.57 -16.71 -41.69
C LEU A 21 7.92 -16.96 -40.99
N PRO A 22 8.69 -15.90 -40.66
CA PRO A 22 10.10 -16.04 -40.32
C PRO A 22 10.35 -16.62 -38.93
N SER A 23 11.34 -17.52 -38.83
CA SER A 23 11.93 -17.90 -37.54
C SER A 23 12.86 -16.78 -37.03
N PRO A 24 12.92 -16.52 -35.71
CA PRO A 24 13.88 -15.57 -35.15
C PRO A 24 15.31 -16.04 -35.39
N ALA A 25 16.19 -15.12 -35.80
CA ALA A 25 17.57 -15.44 -36.11
C ALA A 25 18.45 -15.34 -34.85
N ILE A 26 19.14 -16.42 -34.50
CA ILE A 26 20.21 -16.41 -33.50
C ILE A 26 21.35 -15.55 -34.05
N GLN A 27 21.60 -14.38 -33.45
CA GLN A 27 22.72 -13.52 -33.83
C GLN A 27 24.04 -13.98 -33.19
N PRO A 28 25.20 -13.78 -33.86
CA PRO A 28 26.49 -14.29 -33.41
C PRO A 28 27.18 -13.42 -32.35
N CYS A 29 28.23 -13.98 -31.75
CA CYS A 29 28.90 -13.54 -30.51
C CYS A 29 29.70 -12.22 -30.57
N GLU A 30 29.44 -11.30 -31.50
CA GLU A 30 30.26 -10.07 -31.67
C GLU A 30 29.72 -8.84 -30.91
N GLU A 31 28.46 -8.83 -30.45
CA GLU A 31 27.90 -7.66 -29.73
C GLU A 31 28.00 -7.73 -28.19
N ARG A 32 28.07 -8.93 -27.58
CA ARG A 32 28.24 -9.09 -26.11
C ARG A 32 29.58 -8.55 -25.55
N LEU A 33 30.48 -8.06 -26.40
CA LEU A 33 31.74 -7.39 -26.03
C LEU A 33 31.76 -5.88 -26.33
N ALA A 34 30.69 -5.33 -26.90
CA ALA A 34 30.52 -3.89 -27.09
C ALA A 34 29.83 -3.22 -25.89
N LEU A 35 28.84 -3.89 -25.29
CA LEU A 35 28.06 -3.35 -24.17
C LEU A 35 28.90 -3.15 -22.89
N SER A 36 29.90 -4.01 -22.66
CA SER A 36 30.80 -3.94 -21.50
C SER A 36 31.86 -2.82 -21.58
N ALA A 37 31.77 -1.90 -22.54
CA ALA A 37 32.81 -0.90 -22.83
C ALA A 37 32.35 0.57 -22.73
N SER A 38 31.06 0.86 -22.56
CA SER A 38 30.53 2.22 -22.39
C SER A 38 30.34 2.64 -20.93
N LEU A 39 30.06 1.71 -20.01
CA LEU A 39 29.67 2.01 -18.63
C LEU A 39 30.83 2.24 -17.64
N MET A 40 32.09 2.03 -18.02
CA MET A 40 33.24 2.28 -17.13
C MET A 40 33.84 3.69 -17.27
N GLY A 41 33.03 4.68 -16.89
CA GLY A 41 33.35 6.11 -16.88
C GLY A 41 34.33 6.56 -15.78
N ALA A 42 35.59 6.14 -15.89
CA ALA A 42 36.77 6.80 -15.30
C ALA A 42 36.88 6.96 -13.76
N TRP A 43 37.28 5.90 -13.06
CA TRP A 43 38.25 6.01 -11.94
C TRP A 43 39.01 4.69 -11.70
N LEU A 44 40.21 4.53 -12.31
CA LEU A 44 41.35 3.67 -11.88
C LEU A 44 42.44 3.58 -12.99
N ALA A 45 42.90 4.73 -13.48
CA ALA A 45 43.88 4.81 -14.59
C ALA A 45 45.35 4.73 -14.13
N GLU A 46 45.67 3.91 -13.12
CA GLU A 46 47.05 3.70 -12.64
C GLU A 46 47.30 2.22 -12.30
N TRP A 47 48.23 1.59 -13.05
CA TRP A 47 48.76 0.20 -12.93
C TRP A 47 48.24 -0.88 -13.91
N ALA A 48 48.30 -0.62 -15.22
CA ALA A 48 48.27 -1.67 -16.26
C ALA A 48 49.41 -1.50 -17.28
N ASP A 49 50.05 -2.60 -17.70
CA ASP A 49 51.16 -2.62 -18.68
C ASP A 49 50.62 -2.85 -20.12
N PRO A 50 50.85 -1.93 -21.08
CA PRO A 50 50.18 -1.95 -22.39
C PRO A 50 50.83 -2.91 -23.42
N THR A 51 51.33 -4.08 -23.00
CA THR A 51 52.18 -4.94 -23.86
C THR A 51 51.76 -6.42 -24.02
N GLN A 52 50.54 -6.81 -23.61
CA GLN A 52 50.00 -8.17 -23.85
C GLN A 52 48.74 -8.16 -24.75
N PRO A 53 48.66 -9.00 -25.80
CA PRO A 53 47.46 -9.15 -26.62
C PRO A 53 46.49 -10.19 -26.04
N LEU A 54 45.18 -9.94 -26.19
CA LEU A 54 44.14 -10.91 -25.82
C LEU A 54 44.05 -12.07 -26.83
N PRO A 55 43.71 -13.31 -26.39
CA PRO A 55 43.59 -14.47 -27.27
C PRO A 55 42.26 -14.48 -28.05
N ALA A 56 42.30 -14.97 -29.29
CA ALA A 56 41.12 -15.08 -30.15
C ALA A 56 40.42 -16.44 -30.03
N CYS A 57 39.09 -16.44 -30.12
CA CYS A 57 38.27 -17.66 -30.12
C CYS A 57 38.42 -18.45 -31.43
N SER A 58 38.39 -19.78 -31.34
CA SER A 58 38.34 -20.69 -32.48
C SER A 58 37.52 -21.92 -32.09
N ALA A 59 36.38 -22.14 -32.73
CA ALA A 59 35.51 -23.29 -32.47
C ALA A 59 35.78 -24.42 -33.47
N ASP A 60 36.06 -25.64 -32.99
CA ASP A 60 35.98 -26.86 -33.84
C ASP A 60 35.98 -28.20 -33.06
N VAL A 61 35.26 -29.19 -33.60
CA VAL A 61 35.37 -30.67 -33.40
C VAL A 61 35.12 -31.34 -32.01
N GLN A 62 33.87 -31.82 -31.80
CA GLN A 62 33.39 -33.23 -31.56
C GLN A 62 33.97 -34.13 -30.39
N PRO A 63 33.25 -35.20 -29.93
CA PRO A 63 33.30 -35.64 -28.51
C PRO A 63 33.72 -37.12 -28.20
N ILE A 64 33.71 -37.47 -26.87
CA ILE A 64 33.77 -38.83 -26.22
C ILE A 64 35.18 -39.50 -26.20
N PRO A 65 35.64 -40.26 -25.14
CA PRO A 65 34.95 -40.84 -23.95
C PRO A 65 35.56 -40.57 -22.54
N LEU A 66 34.90 -41.12 -21.51
CA LEU A 66 35.32 -41.25 -20.09
C LEU A 66 36.63 -42.04 -19.84
N ALA A 67 37.35 -41.72 -18.75
CA ALA A 67 38.39 -42.53 -18.11
C ALA A 67 38.57 -42.19 -16.60
N GLU A 68 39.22 -43.07 -15.83
CA GLU A 68 39.18 -43.08 -14.35
C GLU A 68 40.28 -42.29 -13.61
N SER A 69 39.92 -41.77 -12.43
CA SER A 69 40.71 -41.39 -11.23
C SER A 69 42.25 -41.21 -11.29
N ALA A 70 42.72 -40.05 -10.80
CA ALA A 70 44.03 -39.89 -10.17
C ALA A 70 43.99 -38.83 -9.04
N THR A 71 44.83 -38.99 -8.01
CA THR A 71 44.82 -38.17 -6.77
C THR A 71 45.50 -36.80 -6.92
N PRO A 72 45.02 -35.75 -6.21
CA PRO A 72 45.71 -34.45 -6.17
C PRO A 72 47.02 -34.51 -5.37
N ALA A 73 48.00 -33.68 -5.76
CA ALA A 73 49.29 -33.52 -5.08
C ALA A 73 49.42 -32.12 -4.47
N SER A 74 49.86 -32.04 -3.21
CA SER A 74 49.86 -30.82 -2.41
C SER A 74 51.12 -29.94 -2.55
N ILE A 75 50.92 -28.62 -2.57
CA ILE A 75 51.95 -27.59 -2.33
C ILE A 75 51.28 -26.41 -1.55
N PRO A 76 52.02 -25.50 -0.87
CA PRO A 76 52.06 -25.58 0.59
C PRO A 76 51.63 -24.32 1.36
N VAL A 77 51.24 -24.50 2.63
CA VAL A 77 50.87 -23.43 3.59
C VAL A 77 52.07 -23.00 4.44
N ALA A 78 52.25 -21.68 4.63
CA ALA A 78 52.96 -21.08 5.77
C ALA A 78 52.76 -19.54 5.82
N PRO A 79 52.82 -18.88 7.00
CA PRO A 79 52.34 -19.32 8.30
C PRO A 79 51.50 -18.24 9.04
N ALA A 80 50.68 -18.65 10.02
CA ALA A 80 49.96 -17.73 10.90
C ALA A 80 50.88 -17.09 11.97
N ILE A 81 50.45 -15.94 12.53
CA ILE A 81 51.02 -15.32 13.73
C ILE A 81 49.93 -15.23 14.82
N THR A 82 50.34 -15.41 16.08
CA THR A 82 49.48 -15.65 17.26
C THR A 82 48.94 -14.37 17.93
N PRO A 83 47.82 -14.45 18.69
CA PRO A 83 47.15 -13.30 19.30
C PRO A 83 47.87 -12.72 20.54
N ILE A 84 47.44 -11.53 20.95
CA ILE A 84 47.84 -10.81 22.18
C ILE A 84 46.56 -10.32 22.89
N THR A 85 46.56 -10.26 24.22
CA THR A 85 45.36 -10.07 25.05
C THR A 85 45.29 -8.72 25.79
N ASP A 86 44.12 -8.09 25.67
CA ASP A 86 43.35 -7.42 26.75
C ASP A 86 43.68 -5.96 27.23
N THR A 87 42.58 -5.30 27.64
CA THR A 87 42.39 -4.09 28.46
C THR A 87 42.34 -2.67 27.86
N THR A 88 41.33 -1.93 28.34
CA THR A 88 41.08 -0.46 28.33
C THR A 88 40.39 0.14 27.09
N ALA A 89 39.72 1.28 27.32
CA ALA A 89 38.63 1.80 26.48
C ALA A 89 38.84 3.28 26.09
N ALA A 90 37.99 3.75 25.16
CA ALA A 90 37.87 5.12 24.66
C ALA A 90 39.08 5.67 23.87
N ASP A 91 38.93 5.78 22.55
CA ASP A 91 38.67 7.07 21.90
C ASP A 91 38.02 6.80 20.50
N ALA A 92 37.48 7.82 19.84
CA ALA A 92 36.56 7.67 18.70
C ALA A 92 36.96 8.49 17.45
N PHE A 93 36.25 8.21 16.34
CA PHE A 93 36.15 9.03 15.11
C PHE A 93 37.40 9.03 14.17
N PRO A 94 37.26 9.33 12.85
CA PRO A 94 36.14 10.04 12.20
C PRO A 94 35.29 9.28 11.17
N VAL A 95 34.03 9.70 11.09
CA VAL A 95 33.11 9.55 9.95
C VAL A 95 33.29 10.77 9.02
N GLY A 96 32.98 10.63 7.73
CA GLY A 96 32.60 11.78 6.89
C GLY A 96 32.89 11.62 5.39
N PRO A 97 32.27 12.47 4.54
CA PRO A 97 31.32 13.53 4.88
C PRO A 97 29.85 13.08 4.81
N LEU A 98 28.99 13.78 5.55
CA LEU A 98 27.55 13.82 5.29
C LEU A 98 27.25 14.81 4.15
N LEU A 99 26.23 14.53 3.35
CA LEU A 99 25.48 15.53 2.60
C LEU A 99 24.14 15.79 3.33
N PRO A 100 23.52 16.98 3.20
CA PRO A 100 22.34 17.33 3.98
C PRO A 100 21.04 16.79 3.36
N GLY A 101 20.22 16.20 4.25
CA GLY A 101 18.74 16.14 4.23
C GLY A 101 17.98 16.15 2.90
N THR A 102 17.52 14.96 2.51
CA THR A 102 16.11 14.72 2.11
C THR A 102 15.61 13.51 2.92
N SER A 103 14.35 13.51 3.32
CA SER A 103 13.79 12.50 4.23
C SER A 103 13.06 11.38 3.47
N ASN A 104 13.83 10.46 2.89
CA ASN A 104 13.29 9.18 2.43
C ASN A 104 13.30 8.18 3.61
N SER A 105 12.20 7.47 3.82
CA SER A 105 12.12 6.36 4.77
C SER A 105 12.56 5.07 4.07
N ASP A 106 13.82 4.65 4.28
CA ASP A 106 14.39 3.46 3.66
C ASP A 106 13.55 2.20 3.96
N LEU A 107 13.02 1.57 2.91
CA LEU A 107 12.36 0.27 2.98
C LEU A 107 13.41 -0.85 2.94
N THR A 108 13.27 -1.91 3.76
CA THR A 108 14.33 -2.93 3.88
C THR A 108 13.83 -4.38 3.88
N THR A 109 14.42 -5.23 3.04
CA THR A 109 14.28 -6.70 3.09
C THR A 109 15.21 -7.28 4.17
N GLN A 110 14.86 -7.10 5.44
CA GLN A 110 15.69 -7.57 6.56
C GLN A 110 15.70 -9.10 6.70
N SER A 111 16.61 -9.79 6.00
CA SER A 111 16.92 -11.20 6.29
C SER A 111 18.28 -11.32 7.02
N ASP A 112 18.31 -12.09 8.10
CA ASP A 112 19.51 -12.28 8.95
C ASP A 112 20.61 -13.15 8.30
N ALA A 113 20.42 -13.58 7.04
CA ALA A 113 21.17 -14.65 6.41
C ALA A 113 21.88 -14.23 5.12
N ASN A 114 23.08 -13.65 5.24
CA ASN A 114 23.96 -13.46 4.09
C ASN A 114 24.43 -14.82 3.54
N PRO A 115 24.07 -15.22 2.30
CA PRO A 115 24.35 -16.57 1.78
C PRO A 115 25.84 -16.84 1.56
N ALA A 116 26.70 -15.82 1.50
CA ALA A 116 28.11 -15.94 1.11
C ALA A 116 29.05 -16.56 2.18
N THR A 117 28.55 -16.97 3.35
CA THR A 117 29.40 -17.34 4.51
C THR A 117 29.42 -18.83 4.91
N ASN A 118 29.14 -19.76 3.99
CA ASN A 118 29.43 -21.20 4.17
C ASN A 118 30.46 -21.72 3.16
N GLY A 119 31.74 -21.67 3.55
CA GLY A 119 32.86 -22.16 2.73
C GLY A 119 32.79 -23.67 2.45
N ALA A 120 32.78 -24.04 1.16
CA ALA A 120 32.51 -25.39 0.70
C ALA A 120 33.45 -26.49 1.25
N SER A 121 32.99 -27.22 2.27
CA SER A 121 33.57 -28.51 2.67
C SER A 121 32.62 -29.39 3.49
N GLY A 122 31.62 -29.98 2.82
CA GLY A 122 30.91 -31.16 3.31
C GLY A 122 29.81 -30.91 4.36
N LEU A 123 28.76 -30.19 3.99
CA LEU A 123 27.48 -30.28 4.70
C LEU A 123 26.82 -31.64 4.41
N ASN A 124 26.26 -32.26 5.45
CA ASN A 124 25.55 -33.54 5.34
C ASN A 124 24.05 -33.27 5.22
N PHE A 125 23.49 -33.40 4.01
CA PHE A 125 22.11 -33.02 3.70
C PHE A 125 21.07 -33.78 4.55
N ASP A 126 21.30 -35.07 4.84
CA ASP A 126 20.46 -35.89 5.74
C ASP A 126 20.23 -35.27 7.14
N SER A 127 21.05 -34.30 7.57
CA SER A 127 20.96 -33.62 8.87
C SER A 127 20.53 -32.14 8.79
N LEU A 128 20.04 -31.69 7.63
CA LEU A 128 19.40 -30.37 7.46
C LEU A 128 17.89 -30.46 7.16
N VAL A 129 17.39 -31.65 6.81
CA VAL A 129 15.94 -31.94 6.80
C VAL A 129 15.34 -31.87 8.22
N ASP A 130 16.15 -32.17 9.24
CA ASP A 130 15.85 -31.93 10.68
C ASP A 130 15.65 -30.43 11.03
N GLY A 131 15.79 -29.51 10.07
CA GLY A 131 15.64 -28.06 10.26
C GLY A 131 14.19 -27.58 10.43
N GLN A 132 13.21 -28.30 9.88
CA GLN A 132 11.80 -28.04 10.16
C GLN A 132 11.32 -28.96 11.29
N SER A 133 10.72 -28.36 12.32
CA SER A 133 10.20 -29.09 13.48
C SER A 133 8.99 -29.93 13.09
N SER A 134 8.97 -31.20 13.50
CA SER A 134 7.90 -32.14 13.16
C SER A 134 6.53 -31.62 13.61
N GLY A 135 5.65 -31.34 12.66
CA GLY A 135 4.37 -30.66 12.88
C GLY A 135 4.35 -29.20 12.39
N SER A 136 5.31 -28.81 11.56
CA SER A 136 5.34 -27.52 10.86
C SER A 136 4.10 -27.32 9.97
N LEU A 137 3.85 -26.09 9.51
CA LEU A 137 2.76 -25.83 8.56
C LEU A 137 2.94 -26.61 7.23
N PHE A 138 4.19 -26.84 6.81
CA PHE A 138 4.49 -27.66 5.63
C PHE A 138 4.16 -29.15 5.87
N ASP A 139 4.53 -29.71 7.03
CA ASP A 139 4.15 -31.08 7.42
C ASP A 139 2.63 -31.25 7.45
N GLN A 140 1.91 -30.29 8.05
CA GLN A 140 0.45 -30.31 8.15
C GLN A 140 -0.21 -30.25 6.77
N ALA A 141 0.28 -29.38 5.87
CA ALA A 141 -0.25 -29.28 4.51
C ALA A 141 0.05 -30.55 3.68
N GLN A 142 1.26 -31.10 3.77
CA GLN A 142 1.60 -32.37 3.11
C GLN A 142 0.76 -33.53 3.64
N SER A 143 0.63 -33.66 4.96
CA SER A 143 -0.21 -34.66 5.65
C SER A 143 -1.65 -34.63 5.11
N LEU A 144 -2.25 -33.45 5.03
CA LEU A 144 -3.62 -33.27 4.53
C LEU A 144 -3.76 -33.59 3.03
N ARG A 145 -2.73 -33.31 2.21
CA ARG A 145 -2.68 -33.70 0.79
C ARG A 145 -2.56 -35.22 0.61
N GLU A 146 -1.79 -35.91 1.46
CA GLU A 146 -1.60 -37.37 1.37
C GLU A 146 -2.77 -38.19 1.93
N ASP A 147 -3.38 -37.77 3.04
CA ASP A 147 -4.50 -38.49 3.69
C ASP A 147 -5.91 -38.08 3.17
N GLY A 148 -6.00 -37.10 2.25
CA GLY A 148 -7.26 -36.71 1.61
C GLY A 148 -8.16 -35.80 2.45
N GLY A 149 -7.56 -35.05 3.38
CA GLY A 149 -8.24 -34.09 4.25
C GLY A 149 -9.15 -34.70 5.33
N VAL A 150 -9.50 -33.88 6.34
CA VAL A 150 -10.38 -34.30 7.47
C VAL A 150 -11.84 -34.57 7.00
N LEU A 151 -12.15 -34.25 5.75
CA LEU A 151 -13.44 -34.51 5.10
C LEU A 151 -13.58 -35.93 4.52
N ALA A 152 -12.63 -36.84 4.75
CA ALA A 152 -12.57 -38.23 4.23
C ALA A 152 -13.75 -39.16 4.68
N GLY A 153 -14.96 -38.84 4.20
CA GLY A 153 -16.20 -39.61 4.37
C GLY A 153 -16.88 -39.97 3.04
N ASP A 154 -16.52 -39.32 1.94
CA ASP A 154 -16.87 -39.70 0.56
C ASP A 154 -15.63 -39.54 -0.33
N THR A 155 -15.54 -40.31 -1.43
CA THR A 155 -14.26 -40.53 -2.15
C THR A 155 -14.19 -39.83 -3.50
N ASP A 156 -14.47 -38.52 -3.52
CA ASP A 156 -14.53 -37.71 -4.76
C ASP A 156 -14.24 -36.20 -4.50
N SER A 157 -13.63 -35.84 -3.35
CA SER A 157 -13.08 -34.50 -3.11
C SER A 157 -11.62 -34.43 -3.59
N ASP A 158 -11.29 -33.43 -4.40
CA ASP A 158 -9.92 -33.15 -4.80
C ASP A 158 -9.05 -32.76 -3.58
N ALA A 159 -7.73 -32.94 -3.68
CA ALA A 159 -6.82 -32.70 -2.56
C ALA A 159 -6.59 -31.20 -2.38
N LEU A 160 -6.64 -30.72 -1.13
CA LEU A 160 -6.45 -29.30 -0.82
C LEU A 160 -5.02 -28.84 -1.13
N ASP A 161 -4.89 -28.11 -2.22
CA ASP A 161 -3.66 -27.61 -2.81
C ASP A 161 -3.68 -26.08 -3.03
N GLY A 162 -4.81 -25.43 -2.81
CA GLY A 162 -5.02 -24.00 -3.01
C GLY A 162 -5.38 -23.61 -4.45
N SER A 163 -5.71 -24.56 -5.33
CA SER A 163 -6.17 -24.26 -6.70
C SER A 163 -7.49 -23.49 -6.76
N GLY A 164 -7.74 -22.84 -7.91
CA GLY A 164 -8.93 -22.01 -8.15
C GLY A 164 -8.78 -20.53 -7.78
N GLN A 165 -7.57 -20.09 -7.44
CA GLN A 165 -7.24 -18.72 -7.00
C GLN A 165 -5.75 -18.39 -7.24
N THR A 166 -5.44 -17.10 -7.26
CA THR A 166 -4.11 -16.53 -7.50
C THR A 166 -3.60 -15.78 -6.27
N ILE A 167 -2.30 -15.83 -6.00
CA ILE A 167 -1.64 -15.10 -4.91
C ILE A 167 -0.61 -14.12 -5.49
N ALA A 168 -0.75 -12.84 -5.15
CA ALA A 168 0.22 -11.81 -5.52
C ALA A 168 1.37 -11.72 -4.50
N VAL A 169 2.59 -11.61 -4.99
CA VAL A 169 3.83 -11.46 -4.22
C VAL A 169 4.41 -10.09 -4.51
N ILE A 170 4.30 -9.18 -3.55
CA ILE A 170 4.87 -7.82 -3.61
C ILE A 170 6.22 -7.86 -2.89
N ASP A 171 7.31 -7.98 -3.64
CA ASP A 171 8.65 -8.32 -3.12
C ASP A 171 9.76 -7.98 -4.15
N SER A 172 10.92 -8.64 -4.14
CA SER A 172 12.04 -8.40 -5.08
C SER A 172 11.84 -8.93 -6.51
N GLY A 173 10.66 -9.48 -6.82
CA GLY A 173 10.37 -10.20 -8.07
C GLY A 173 10.26 -11.71 -7.86
N ILE A 174 10.14 -12.47 -8.95
CA ILE A 174 10.10 -13.94 -8.94
C ILE A 174 10.95 -14.50 -10.08
N ALA A 175 11.94 -15.34 -9.76
CA ALA A 175 12.66 -16.17 -10.74
C ALA A 175 11.73 -17.30 -11.23
N TYR A 176 10.78 -16.94 -12.10
CA TYR A 176 9.70 -17.79 -12.57
C TYR A 176 10.16 -19.00 -13.40
N ASP A 177 11.42 -19.00 -13.87
CA ASP A 177 12.02 -20.12 -14.61
C ASP A 177 12.52 -21.23 -13.66
N HIS A 178 12.54 -20.96 -12.35
CA HIS A 178 12.84 -21.96 -11.33
C HIS A 178 11.85 -23.11 -11.40
N ILE A 179 12.37 -24.35 -11.35
CA ILE A 179 11.56 -25.55 -11.60
C ILE A 179 10.39 -25.73 -10.63
N ALA A 180 10.49 -25.23 -9.39
CA ALA A 180 9.40 -25.29 -8.42
C ALA A 180 8.33 -24.21 -8.68
N LEU A 181 8.69 -23.15 -9.41
CA LEU A 181 7.82 -22.01 -9.76
C LEU A 181 7.27 -22.14 -11.19
N GLY A 182 7.17 -23.38 -11.70
CA GLY A 182 6.52 -23.71 -12.97
C GLY A 182 7.40 -23.60 -14.22
N GLY A 183 8.61 -23.04 -14.13
CA GLY A 183 9.56 -23.02 -15.24
C GLY A 183 9.20 -22.09 -16.39
N GLY A 184 8.54 -20.96 -16.10
CA GLY A 184 8.22 -19.91 -17.08
C GLY A 184 7.15 -18.92 -16.59
N TYR A 185 6.81 -17.98 -17.47
CA TYR A 185 6.01 -16.79 -17.16
C TYR A 185 4.83 -16.63 -18.14
N GLY A 186 3.71 -16.12 -17.63
CA GLY A 186 2.51 -15.79 -18.39
C GLY A 186 1.46 -16.91 -18.42
N PRO A 187 0.37 -16.74 -19.20
CA PRO A 187 -0.77 -17.65 -19.20
C PRO A 187 -0.41 -19.11 -19.50
N GLY A 188 -0.76 -20.00 -18.57
CA GLY A 188 -0.46 -21.44 -18.64
C GLY A 188 0.84 -21.87 -17.92
N TYR A 189 1.57 -20.93 -17.32
CA TYR A 189 2.60 -21.19 -16.31
C TYR A 189 2.07 -20.91 -14.89
N ARG A 190 2.85 -21.27 -13.87
CA ARG A 190 2.54 -20.99 -12.47
C ARG A 190 2.57 -19.49 -12.15
N VAL A 191 3.55 -18.76 -12.70
CA VAL A 191 3.62 -17.31 -12.56
C VAL A 191 2.85 -16.70 -13.73
N VAL A 192 1.56 -16.45 -13.54
CA VAL A 192 0.60 -16.16 -14.62
C VAL A 192 0.72 -14.75 -15.20
N GLY A 193 1.37 -13.83 -14.47
CA GLY A 193 1.62 -12.44 -14.86
C GLY A 193 2.27 -11.64 -13.73
N GLY A 194 2.34 -10.32 -13.91
CA GLY A 194 2.98 -9.41 -12.97
C GLY A 194 3.55 -8.15 -13.62
N TYR A 195 4.33 -7.39 -12.86
CA TYR A 195 4.91 -6.11 -13.28
C TYR A 195 6.11 -5.72 -12.41
N ASP A 196 7.07 -5.01 -12.98
CA ASP A 196 8.20 -4.40 -12.28
C ASP A 196 8.01 -2.89 -12.13
N PHE A 197 7.84 -2.43 -10.89
CA PHE A 197 7.66 -1.01 -10.58
C PHE A 197 8.99 -0.28 -10.36
N ALA A 198 10.07 -1.01 -10.07
CA ALA A 198 11.40 -0.44 -9.89
C ALA A 198 12.07 -0.09 -11.23
N GLU A 199 11.86 -0.91 -12.25
CA GLU A 199 12.36 -0.70 -13.63
C GLU A 199 11.27 -0.26 -14.62
N ASN A 200 9.99 -0.34 -14.24
CA ASN A 200 8.81 0.09 -15.01
C ASN A 200 8.61 -0.71 -16.32
N ASP A 201 8.53 -2.05 -16.21
CA ASP A 201 8.18 -2.93 -17.33
C ASP A 201 7.36 -4.18 -16.92
N ASP A 202 6.95 -4.99 -17.90
CA ASP A 202 6.08 -6.16 -17.70
C ASP A 202 6.81 -7.42 -17.16
N ASN A 203 8.07 -7.32 -16.74
CA ASN A 203 8.96 -8.44 -16.39
C ASN A 203 9.40 -8.43 -14.91
N PRO A 204 8.61 -9.00 -13.98
CA PRO A 204 8.88 -9.01 -12.53
C PRO A 204 9.93 -10.08 -12.13
N TYR A 205 10.99 -10.27 -12.91
CA TYR A 205 12.00 -11.32 -12.66
C TYR A 205 12.96 -10.92 -11.53
N ASP A 206 13.56 -11.91 -10.87
CA ASP A 206 14.43 -11.74 -9.68
C ASP A 206 15.92 -11.95 -10.09
N ASP A 207 16.41 -11.18 -11.08
CA ASP A 207 17.81 -11.20 -11.55
C ASP A 207 18.72 -10.16 -10.89
N ALA A 208 18.13 -9.20 -10.17
CA ALA A 208 18.84 -8.18 -9.41
C ALA A 208 20.00 -8.75 -8.57
N PRO A 209 21.18 -8.10 -8.50
CA PRO A 209 22.29 -8.53 -7.64
C PRO A 209 21.97 -8.60 -6.13
N ALA A 210 20.85 -7.99 -5.71
CA ALA A 210 20.27 -8.07 -4.36
C ALA A 210 18.95 -8.88 -4.31
N GLY A 211 18.40 -9.30 -5.46
CA GLY A 211 17.15 -10.04 -5.58
C GLY A 211 17.33 -11.54 -5.32
N TYR A 212 16.43 -12.12 -4.54
CA TYR A 212 16.33 -13.56 -4.22
C TYR A 212 15.20 -13.82 -3.23
N HIS A 213 14.83 -12.76 -2.50
CA HIS A 213 13.87 -12.78 -1.40
C HIS A 213 12.46 -13.10 -1.90
N GLY A 214 12.02 -12.46 -2.99
CA GLY A 214 10.72 -12.71 -3.61
C GLY A 214 10.60 -14.12 -4.18
N SER A 215 11.65 -14.68 -4.78
CA SER A 215 11.68 -16.10 -5.19
C SER A 215 11.60 -17.08 -4.01
N HIS A 216 12.14 -16.71 -2.84
CA HIS A 216 12.06 -17.52 -1.63
C HIS A 216 10.64 -17.50 -1.05
N VAL A 217 10.03 -16.32 -0.98
CA VAL A 217 8.64 -16.08 -0.59
C VAL A 217 7.65 -16.81 -1.52
N ALA A 218 7.84 -16.73 -2.84
CA ALA A 218 7.04 -17.41 -3.85
C ALA A 218 7.09 -18.94 -3.72
N GLY A 219 8.26 -19.51 -3.42
CA GLY A 219 8.40 -20.96 -3.20
C GLY A 219 7.69 -21.44 -1.93
N ILE A 220 7.68 -20.64 -0.85
CA ILE A 220 6.96 -20.95 0.38
C ILE A 220 5.44 -20.97 0.13
N LEU A 221 4.97 -20.03 -0.69
CA LEU A 221 3.57 -19.95 -1.12
C LEU A 221 3.16 -21.16 -1.97
N GLY A 222 3.72 -21.27 -3.18
CA GLY A 222 3.17 -22.12 -4.24
C GLY A 222 4.18 -23.03 -4.93
N GLY A 223 5.38 -23.21 -4.40
CA GLY A 223 6.40 -24.05 -5.01
C GLY A 223 5.98 -25.51 -5.12
N ASP A 224 6.08 -26.11 -6.31
CA ASP A 224 5.86 -27.54 -6.57
C ASP A 224 7.17 -28.26 -6.91
N GLY A 225 8.15 -28.17 -6.00
CA GLY A 225 9.52 -28.63 -6.20
C GLY A 225 9.69 -30.15 -6.09
N TYR A 226 9.10 -30.94 -7.00
CA TYR A 226 9.25 -32.40 -7.03
C TYR A 226 10.59 -32.84 -7.65
N LEU A 227 11.65 -32.89 -6.84
CA LEU A 227 13.00 -33.27 -7.27
C LEU A 227 13.33 -34.76 -7.06
N ASP A 228 13.73 -35.45 -8.14
CA ASP A 228 14.21 -36.85 -8.17
C ASP A 228 15.46 -37.09 -7.29
N SER A 229 16.17 -36.04 -6.87
CA SER A 229 17.32 -36.11 -5.97
C SER A 229 16.96 -36.32 -4.50
N GLY A 230 15.69 -36.14 -4.12
CA GLY A 230 15.25 -36.09 -2.73
C GLY A 230 15.37 -34.69 -2.10
N GLU A 231 15.83 -33.69 -2.85
CA GLU A 231 15.90 -32.29 -2.43
C GLU A 231 14.57 -31.55 -2.66
N ALA A 232 13.45 -32.28 -2.63
CA ALA A 232 12.13 -31.72 -2.87
C ALA A 232 11.73 -30.69 -1.80
N PHE A 233 10.96 -29.69 -2.20
CA PHE A 233 10.28 -28.77 -1.29
C PHE A 233 8.97 -28.33 -1.94
N GLN A 234 7.89 -28.39 -1.18
CA GLN A 234 6.56 -28.04 -1.66
C GLN A 234 5.97 -26.98 -0.73
N GLY A 235 5.44 -25.91 -1.32
CA GLY A 235 4.82 -24.81 -0.60
C GLY A 235 3.50 -25.20 0.08
N LEU A 236 2.87 -24.21 0.71
CA LEU A 236 1.57 -24.39 1.34
C LEU A 236 0.47 -24.65 0.32
N ALA A 237 0.40 -23.82 -0.74
CA ALA A 237 -0.62 -23.83 -1.77
C ALA A 237 -0.04 -24.20 -3.17
N PRO A 238 0.47 -25.43 -3.37
CA PRO A 238 1.12 -25.86 -4.61
C PRO A 238 0.15 -26.04 -5.80
N GLY A 239 -1.14 -25.73 -5.66
CA GLY A 239 -2.12 -25.60 -6.74
C GLY A 239 -2.54 -24.15 -7.06
N ALA A 240 -2.18 -23.17 -6.24
CA ALA A 240 -2.50 -21.76 -6.48
C ALA A 240 -1.60 -21.14 -7.55
N ASP A 241 -2.16 -20.27 -8.39
CA ASP A 241 -1.37 -19.46 -9.33
C ASP A 241 -0.66 -18.33 -8.59
N LEU A 242 0.45 -17.83 -9.16
CA LEU A 242 1.26 -16.76 -8.58
C LEU A 242 1.35 -15.56 -9.52
N VAL A 243 1.45 -14.36 -8.94
CA VAL A 243 1.76 -13.11 -9.63
C VAL A 243 2.93 -12.43 -8.94
N GLY A 244 3.93 -11.99 -9.72
CA GLY A 244 5.10 -11.28 -9.21
C GLY A 244 4.98 -9.77 -9.38
N LEU A 245 5.17 -9.00 -8.32
CA LEU A 245 5.14 -7.54 -8.36
C LEU A 245 6.44 -7.03 -7.73
N ARG A 246 7.41 -6.67 -8.58
CA ARG A 246 8.76 -6.25 -8.14
C ARG A 246 8.72 -4.79 -7.68
N VAL A 247 9.03 -4.58 -6.39
CA VAL A 247 9.04 -3.26 -5.73
C VAL A 247 10.39 -2.94 -5.05
N PHE A 248 11.44 -3.66 -5.43
CA PHE A 248 12.83 -3.41 -5.02
C PHE A 248 13.75 -3.34 -6.24
N ASP A 249 14.65 -2.36 -6.22
CA ASP A 249 15.64 -2.13 -7.27
C ASP A 249 16.82 -3.12 -7.21
N ASP A 250 17.71 -3.00 -8.19
CA ASP A 250 18.93 -3.80 -8.35
C ASP A 250 19.87 -3.80 -7.12
N ALA A 251 19.76 -2.80 -6.25
CA ALA A 251 20.53 -2.63 -5.02
C ALA A 251 19.75 -3.03 -3.76
N GLY A 252 18.48 -3.44 -3.89
CA GLY A 252 17.60 -3.85 -2.78
C GLY A 252 16.90 -2.69 -2.08
N ASN A 253 16.86 -1.49 -2.67
CA ASN A 253 16.07 -0.38 -2.15
C ASN A 253 14.63 -0.50 -2.67
N GLY A 254 13.64 -0.19 -1.82
CA GLY A 254 12.25 -0.03 -2.23
C GLY A 254 11.65 1.26 -1.68
N ASN A 255 10.45 1.63 -2.13
CA ASN A 255 9.76 2.83 -1.66
C ASN A 255 8.23 2.61 -1.60
N LEU A 256 7.52 3.52 -0.91
CA LEU A 256 6.08 3.43 -0.71
C LEU A 256 5.27 3.59 -2.00
N GLN A 257 5.74 4.39 -2.97
CA GLN A 257 5.04 4.62 -4.24
C GLN A 257 5.01 3.37 -5.13
N TRP A 258 6.06 2.55 -5.09
CA TRP A 258 6.08 1.25 -5.75
C TRP A 258 5.13 0.24 -5.08
N ILE A 259 4.97 0.30 -3.75
CA ILE A 259 3.98 -0.53 -3.03
C ILE A 259 2.55 -0.06 -3.34
N GLU A 260 2.28 1.25 -3.31
CA GLU A 260 1.00 1.87 -3.74
C GLU A 260 0.62 1.39 -5.15
N SER A 261 1.55 1.52 -6.10
CA SER A 261 1.37 1.10 -7.48
C SER A 261 1.13 -0.42 -7.61
N ALA A 262 1.83 -1.25 -6.83
CA ALA A 262 1.62 -2.70 -6.82
C ALA A 262 0.27 -3.11 -6.21
N LEU A 263 -0.18 -2.45 -5.14
CA LEU A 263 -1.49 -2.72 -4.54
C LEU A 263 -2.63 -2.23 -5.46
N GLN A 264 -2.48 -1.05 -6.09
CA GLN A 264 -3.41 -0.57 -7.13
C GLN A 264 -3.45 -1.52 -8.33
N TRP A 265 -2.31 -2.02 -8.79
CA TRP A 265 -2.24 -3.02 -9.87
C TRP A 265 -3.03 -4.29 -9.50
N VAL A 266 -2.99 -4.76 -8.24
CA VAL A 266 -3.82 -5.89 -7.80
C VAL A 266 -5.32 -5.53 -7.85
N ILE A 267 -5.71 -4.33 -7.39
CA ILE A 267 -7.10 -3.86 -7.48
C ILE A 267 -7.58 -3.85 -8.94
N GLU A 268 -6.75 -3.41 -9.88
CA GLU A 268 -7.07 -3.36 -11.30
C GLU A 268 -7.08 -4.75 -11.99
N ASN A 269 -6.22 -5.68 -11.55
CA ASN A 269 -5.98 -6.95 -12.23
C ASN A 269 -6.52 -8.21 -11.53
N HIS A 270 -7.15 -8.10 -10.35
CA HIS A 270 -7.57 -9.28 -9.59
C HIS A 270 -8.50 -10.23 -10.36
N ASP A 271 -9.34 -9.71 -11.26
CA ASP A 271 -10.30 -10.46 -12.07
C ASP A 271 -9.86 -10.70 -13.54
N THR A 272 -8.60 -10.39 -13.92
CA THR A 272 -8.14 -10.48 -15.33
C THR A 272 -7.50 -11.84 -15.71
N PHE A 273 -7.17 -12.67 -14.72
CA PHE A 273 -6.53 -13.98 -14.88
C PHE A 273 -7.54 -15.14 -15.02
N GLU A 274 -7.08 -16.37 -15.28
CA GLU A 274 -7.95 -17.57 -15.29
C GLU A 274 -8.49 -17.89 -13.89
N ASN A 275 -7.71 -17.59 -12.86
CA ASN A 275 -8.07 -17.68 -11.44
C ASN A 275 -7.92 -16.28 -10.79
N PRO A 276 -8.89 -15.80 -9.98
CA PRO A 276 -8.85 -14.44 -9.44
C PRO A 276 -7.79 -14.28 -8.35
N ILE A 277 -7.22 -13.09 -8.18
CA ILE A 277 -6.31 -12.80 -7.07
C ILE A 277 -7.12 -12.71 -5.77
N THR A 278 -6.87 -13.63 -4.83
CA THR A 278 -7.59 -13.68 -3.54
C THR A 278 -6.74 -13.31 -2.35
N THR A 279 -5.43 -13.20 -2.55
CA THR A 279 -4.44 -13.09 -1.49
C THR A 279 -3.24 -12.27 -1.96
N VAL A 280 -2.74 -11.39 -1.10
CA VAL A 280 -1.50 -10.63 -1.31
C VAL A 280 -0.55 -10.92 -0.16
N ASN A 281 0.73 -11.18 -0.46
CA ASN A 281 1.79 -11.25 0.54
C ASN A 281 2.84 -10.15 0.31
N MET A 282 3.05 -9.31 1.33
CA MET A 282 4.12 -8.33 1.42
C MET A 282 5.13 -8.77 2.49
N SER A 283 6.20 -9.45 2.11
CA SER A 283 7.24 -9.89 3.06
C SER A 283 8.24 -8.76 3.40
N LEU A 284 7.75 -7.52 3.42
CA LEU A 284 8.46 -6.24 3.50
C LEU A 284 7.84 -5.34 4.59
N GLY A 285 8.52 -4.24 4.92
CA GLY A 285 7.94 -3.17 5.73
C GLY A 285 8.91 -2.02 6.02
N THR A 286 8.37 -0.94 6.60
CA THR A 286 9.15 0.19 7.14
C THR A 286 8.79 0.43 8.61
N GLU A 287 9.73 0.95 9.40
CA GLU A 287 9.46 1.37 10.78
C GLU A 287 8.70 2.70 10.76
N LEU A 288 7.60 2.78 11.51
CA LEU A 288 6.85 4.02 11.65
C LEU A 288 7.44 4.90 12.75
N THR A 289 7.59 6.17 12.41
CA THR A 289 7.96 7.28 13.28
C THR A 289 6.96 8.41 13.09
N ASP A 290 6.90 9.38 14.00
CA ASP A 290 6.00 10.54 13.87
C ASP A 290 6.20 11.34 12.57
N ALA A 291 7.36 11.19 11.91
CA ALA A 291 7.71 11.88 10.66
C ALA A 291 7.29 11.12 9.38
N ASN A 292 7.09 9.80 9.40
CA ASN A 292 6.76 8.99 8.22
C ASN A 292 5.52 8.08 8.38
N ARG A 293 5.03 7.84 9.60
CA ARG A 293 3.71 7.22 9.88
C ARG A 293 2.63 7.78 8.99
N PHE A 294 2.70 9.10 8.83
CA PHE A 294 1.73 9.92 8.15
C PHE A 294 1.67 9.63 6.64
N ASP A 295 2.79 9.80 5.94
CA ASP A 295 2.88 9.55 4.50
C ASP A 295 2.82 8.04 4.16
N ALA A 296 3.24 7.16 5.07
CA ALA A 296 3.09 5.72 4.90
C ALA A 296 1.61 5.30 4.93
N MET A 297 0.85 5.75 5.94
CA MET A 297 -0.59 5.50 6.01
C MET A 297 -1.37 6.28 4.96
N ALA A 298 -0.87 7.43 4.50
CA ALA A 298 -1.41 8.18 3.38
C ALA A 298 -1.51 7.33 2.11
N MET A 299 -0.40 6.70 1.74
CA MET A 299 -0.22 6.12 0.40
C MET A 299 -0.78 4.71 0.25
N LEU A 300 -1.05 3.97 1.34
CA LEU A 300 -1.52 2.58 1.26
C LEU A 300 -2.88 2.32 1.96
N GLU A 301 -3.39 3.17 2.85
CA GLU A 301 -4.63 2.84 3.60
C GLU A 301 -5.91 2.85 2.73
N ASP A 302 -5.95 3.43 1.52
CA ASP A 302 -7.09 3.17 0.61
C ASP A 302 -6.94 1.83 -0.12
N GLU A 303 -5.76 1.50 -0.62
CA GLU A 303 -5.52 0.26 -1.35
C GLU A 303 -5.74 -0.95 -0.44
N LEU A 304 -5.20 -0.90 0.77
CA LEU A 304 -5.38 -1.96 1.77
C LEU A 304 -6.84 -2.11 2.20
N GLN A 305 -7.58 -1.00 2.34
CA GLN A 305 -9.03 -1.02 2.58
C GLN A 305 -9.78 -1.63 1.38
N THR A 306 -9.46 -1.20 0.16
CA THR A 306 -10.13 -1.60 -1.08
C THR A 306 -9.88 -3.08 -1.39
N LEU A 307 -8.68 -3.60 -1.12
CA LEU A 307 -8.39 -5.03 -1.21
C LEU A 307 -9.22 -5.84 -0.20
N TYR A 308 -9.28 -5.39 1.06
CA TYR A 308 -10.11 -6.01 2.10
C TYR A 308 -11.61 -6.02 1.70
N GLU A 309 -12.14 -4.90 1.19
CA GLU A 309 -13.53 -4.77 0.77
C GLU A 309 -13.86 -5.62 -0.48
N ASN A 310 -12.92 -5.76 -1.42
CA ASN A 310 -13.00 -6.73 -2.53
C ASN A 310 -12.75 -8.20 -2.12
N ASN A 311 -12.65 -8.48 -0.81
CA ASN A 311 -12.43 -9.80 -0.23
C ASN A 311 -11.09 -10.45 -0.64
N ILE A 312 -10.05 -9.64 -0.83
CA ILE A 312 -8.66 -10.05 -1.05
C ILE A 312 -7.91 -9.96 0.28
N MET A 313 -7.36 -11.07 0.77
CA MET A 313 -6.66 -11.09 2.05
C MET A 313 -5.22 -10.60 1.92
N VAL A 314 -4.86 -9.56 2.65
CA VAL A 314 -3.50 -9.02 2.66
C VAL A 314 -2.72 -9.51 3.89
N PHE A 315 -1.54 -10.06 3.68
CA PHE A 315 -0.62 -10.53 4.73
C PHE A 315 0.70 -9.76 4.63
N ALA A 316 1.26 -9.40 5.78
CA ALA A 316 2.58 -8.75 5.82
C ALA A 316 3.47 -9.25 6.96
N ALA A 317 4.78 -9.18 6.73
CA ALA A 317 5.79 -9.52 7.72
C ALA A 317 5.78 -8.51 8.88
N ALA A 318 5.63 -9.00 10.12
CA ALA A 318 5.56 -8.13 11.30
C ALA A 318 6.81 -7.26 11.53
N GLY A 319 7.97 -7.72 11.04
CA GLY A 319 9.26 -7.06 11.16
C GLY A 319 10.25 -7.79 12.07
N ASN A 320 11.54 -7.49 11.89
CA ASN A 320 12.67 -8.27 12.41
C ASN A 320 13.60 -7.49 13.37
N SER A 321 13.31 -6.22 13.67
CA SER A 321 14.18 -5.38 14.51
C SER A 321 14.10 -5.66 16.02
N TYR A 322 13.27 -6.61 16.52
CA TYR A 322 12.86 -6.63 17.94
C TYR A 322 14.03 -6.71 18.93
N ALA A 323 15.04 -7.54 18.69
CA ALA A 323 16.22 -7.64 19.56
C ALA A 323 17.09 -6.36 19.62
N THR A 324 16.84 -5.37 18.77
CA THR A 324 17.67 -4.14 18.62
C THR A 324 16.90 -2.82 18.78
N MET A 325 15.58 -2.84 18.93
CA MET A 325 14.73 -1.64 19.09
C MET A 325 15.00 -0.83 20.37
N ASP A 326 14.56 0.44 20.34
CA ASP A 326 14.09 1.11 21.55
C ASP A 326 12.56 0.95 21.70
N HIS A 327 12.13 -0.04 22.49
CA HIS A 327 10.72 -0.33 22.76
C HIS A 327 9.93 0.79 23.49
N GLN A 328 10.55 1.94 23.75
CA GLN A 328 9.85 3.14 24.24
C GLN A 328 9.29 4.01 23.11
N ASN A 329 9.82 3.88 21.89
CA ASN A 329 9.57 4.79 20.77
C ASN A 329 9.27 4.09 19.43
N ALA A 330 9.46 2.77 19.33
CA ALA A 330 9.14 1.97 18.15
C ALA A 330 7.74 1.34 18.22
N ASP A 331 7.06 1.28 17.08
CA ASP A 331 5.76 0.61 16.94
C ASP A 331 5.85 -0.93 17.15
N ALA A 332 4.71 -1.52 17.53
CA ALA A 332 4.60 -2.97 17.75
C ALA A 332 4.96 -3.80 16.51
N LEU A 333 4.47 -3.39 15.33
CA LEU A 333 4.68 -4.02 14.02
C LEU A 333 5.15 -2.96 13.00
N MET A 334 5.92 -3.38 11.99
CA MET A 334 6.25 -2.52 10.84
C MET A 334 4.99 -2.21 10.01
N TYR A 335 5.00 -1.11 9.27
CA TYR A 335 3.95 -0.87 8.26
C TYR A 335 4.35 -1.55 6.93
N PRO A 336 3.43 -2.22 6.21
CA PRO A 336 1.98 -2.23 6.38
C PRO A 336 1.40 -3.29 7.35
N ALA A 337 2.22 -4.09 8.03
CA ALA A 337 1.74 -5.13 8.95
C ALA A 337 0.96 -4.61 10.18
N SER A 338 1.09 -3.32 10.53
CA SER A 338 0.28 -2.61 11.53
C SER A 338 -1.05 -2.03 11.01
N SER A 339 -1.39 -2.20 9.72
CA SER A 339 -2.67 -1.76 9.17
C SER A 339 -3.82 -2.66 9.62
N GLN A 340 -4.97 -2.06 9.95
CA GLN A 340 -6.19 -2.80 10.39
C GLN A 340 -6.76 -3.75 9.31
N TYR A 341 -6.38 -3.54 8.05
CA TYR A 341 -6.81 -4.34 6.89
C TYR A 341 -5.83 -5.46 6.53
N VAL A 342 -4.68 -5.53 7.23
CA VAL A 342 -3.58 -6.45 6.96
C VAL A 342 -3.43 -7.43 8.11
N VAL A 343 -3.18 -8.69 7.78
CA VAL A 343 -2.81 -9.71 8.75
C VAL A 343 -1.29 -9.64 8.97
N GLY A 344 -0.86 -8.95 10.03
CA GLY A 344 0.53 -8.94 10.47
C GLY A 344 0.97 -10.31 11.00
N VAL A 345 2.07 -10.85 10.46
CA VAL A 345 2.54 -12.22 10.77
C VAL A 345 3.89 -12.21 11.49
N GLY A 346 3.90 -12.76 12.70
CA GLY A 346 5.10 -12.98 13.51
C GLY A 346 5.78 -14.33 13.28
N SER A 347 7.03 -14.46 13.73
CA SER A 347 7.85 -15.67 13.59
C SER A 347 8.06 -16.37 14.94
N VAL A 348 7.82 -17.68 15.02
CA VAL A 348 8.26 -18.52 16.15
C VAL A 348 9.53 -19.32 15.83
N ASP A 349 10.24 -19.73 16.87
CA ASP A 349 11.34 -20.68 16.84
C ASP A 349 10.84 -22.15 16.79
N PRO A 350 11.73 -23.14 16.61
CA PRO A 350 11.36 -24.56 16.62
C PRO A 350 10.78 -25.11 17.95
N ASN A 351 10.69 -24.29 19.01
CA ASN A 351 10.05 -24.63 20.29
C ASN A 351 8.67 -23.97 20.45
N ASN A 352 8.15 -23.33 19.40
CA ASN A 352 6.96 -22.47 19.39
C ASN A 352 7.04 -21.31 20.41
N MET A 353 8.22 -20.70 20.55
CA MET A 353 8.43 -19.42 21.24
C MET A 353 8.62 -18.30 20.20
N LEU A 354 8.12 -17.08 20.44
CA LEU A 354 8.36 -15.95 19.52
C LEU A 354 9.87 -15.70 19.33
N SER A 355 10.30 -15.66 18.07
CA SER A 355 11.70 -15.49 17.67
C SER A 355 12.29 -14.21 18.24
N ASP A 356 13.57 -14.20 18.62
CA ASP A 356 14.22 -13.04 19.23
C ASP A 356 14.17 -11.78 18.33
N PHE A 357 14.16 -11.94 17.00
CA PHE A 357 13.98 -10.86 16.02
C PHE A 357 12.53 -10.41 15.81
N SER A 358 11.55 -11.30 16.03
CA SER A 358 10.15 -11.07 15.60
C SER A 358 9.50 -9.91 16.35
N GLN A 359 8.83 -9.04 15.62
CA GLN A 359 7.96 -8.03 16.21
C GLN A 359 6.78 -8.62 17.00
N ARG A 360 6.20 -7.77 17.87
CA ARG A 360 5.47 -8.17 19.08
C ARG A 360 4.19 -7.35 19.25
N GLU A 361 3.05 -7.98 19.05
CA GLU A 361 1.72 -7.41 19.32
C GLU A 361 0.85 -8.44 20.07
N ASP A 362 -0.08 -7.97 20.92
CA ASP A 362 -0.95 -8.87 21.70
C ASP A 362 -2.03 -9.52 20.80
N GLY A 363 -1.98 -10.84 20.69
CA GLY A 363 -2.87 -11.63 19.85
C GLY A 363 -2.32 -12.01 18.47
N ILE A 364 -1.12 -11.53 18.10
CA ILE A 364 -0.49 -11.74 16.79
C ILE A 364 -0.48 -13.21 16.34
N LEU A 365 -0.75 -13.45 15.05
CA LEU A 365 -0.73 -14.76 14.42
C LEU A 365 0.67 -15.10 13.89
N THR A 366 1.14 -16.33 14.11
CA THR A 366 2.54 -16.71 13.88
C THR A 366 2.73 -18.13 13.35
N THR A 367 3.92 -18.38 12.79
CA THR A 367 4.42 -19.70 12.40
C THR A 367 5.96 -19.70 12.37
N GLY A 368 6.59 -20.85 12.14
CA GLY A 368 8.04 -21.01 12.14
C GLY A 368 8.71 -20.22 11.01
N GLY A 369 9.42 -19.14 11.35
CA GLY A 369 10.14 -18.28 10.41
C GLY A 369 11.66 -18.38 10.52
N GLN A 370 12.19 -19.46 11.10
CA GLN A 370 13.63 -19.70 11.24
C GLN A 370 14.08 -20.87 10.36
N ALA A 371 15.21 -20.70 9.66
CA ALA A 371 15.80 -21.69 8.76
C ALA A 371 14.80 -22.34 7.79
N VAL A 372 13.90 -21.55 7.22
CA VAL A 372 12.91 -22.02 6.25
C VAL A 372 13.61 -22.23 4.91
N ARG A 373 13.49 -23.44 4.34
CA ARG A 373 13.99 -23.75 3.01
C ARG A 373 13.01 -23.27 1.95
N SER A 374 13.49 -22.68 0.86
CA SER A 374 12.70 -22.37 -0.32
C SER A 374 13.59 -22.09 -1.53
N SER A 375 13.00 -21.92 -2.72
CA SER A 375 13.64 -21.59 -3.98
C SER A 375 14.43 -20.28 -3.92
N VAL A 376 15.50 -20.15 -4.71
CA VAL A 376 16.20 -18.88 -4.99
C VAL A 376 16.65 -18.82 -6.45
N PRO A 377 16.95 -17.63 -7.00
CA PRO A 377 17.49 -17.49 -8.35
C PRO A 377 18.86 -18.16 -8.51
N GLU A 378 19.15 -18.67 -9.71
CA GLU A 378 20.41 -19.34 -10.07
C GLU A 378 21.67 -18.50 -9.78
N HIS A 379 21.54 -17.17 -9.79
CA HIS A 379 22.67 -16.27 -9.55
C HIS A 379 23.20 -16.33 -8.10
N VAL A 380 22.38 -16.80 -7.13
CA VAL A 380 22.71 -16.78 -5.69
C VAL A 380 23.86 -17.72 -5.35
N TYR A 381 23.92 -18.90 -5.97
CA TYR A 381 25.06 -19.82 -5.86
C TYR A 381 25.95 -19.83 -7.11
N GLY A 382 25.45 -19.28 -8.23
CA GLY A 382 26.22 -18.90 -9.40
C GLY A 382 26.01 -19.85 -10.58
N ALA A 383 25.61 -19.29 -11.72
CA ALA A 383 25.04 -20.03 -12.84
C ALA A 383 25.83 -21.26 -13.33
N ASP A 384 25.25 -22.44 -13.14
CA ASP A 384 25.74 -23.73 -13.63
C ASP A 384 24.95 -24.26 -14.85
N GLY A 385 23.80 -23.63 -15.14
CA GLY A 385 22.87 -23.92 -16.23
C GLY A 385 21.48 -24.38 -15.79
N PHE A 386 21.15 -24.39 -14.48
CA PHE A 386 19.90 -24.96 -13.98
C PHE A 386 19.24 -24.11 -12.86
N ALA A 387 18.07 -23.55 -13.13
CA ALA A 387 17.23 -22.85 -12.14
C ALA A 387 16.55 -23.85 -11.17
N ASN A 388 17.32 -24.43 -10.24
CA ASN A 388 16.82 -25.36 -9.23
C ASN A 388 17.45 -25.18 -7.84
N ASP A 389 17.97 -23.99 -7.55
CA ASP A 389 18.62 -23.68 -6.28
C ASP A 389 17.64 -23.44 -5.12
N TYR A 390 18.07 -23.74 -3.89
CA TYR A 390 17.29 -23.53 -2.67
C TYR A 390 18.17 -23.01 -1.52
N ALA A 391 17.68 -22.01 -0.79
CA ALA A 391 18.36 -21.43 0.37
C ALA A 391 17.56 -21.63 1.67
N LEU A 392 18.26 -21.56 2.81
CA LEU A 392 17.68 -21.49 4.15
C LEU A 392 17.72 -20.03 4.62
N LEU A 393 16.56 -19.37 4.72
CA LEU A 393 16.45 -17.99 5.21
C LEU A 393 15.71 -17.94 6.56
N SER A 394 15.80 -16.81 7.26
CA SER A 394 15.10 -16.55 8.52
C SER A 394 14.58 -15.12 8.59
N GLY A 395 13.37 -14.96 9.10
CA GLY A 395 12.67 -13.68 9.24
C GLY A 395 11.15 -13.86 9.31
N THR A 396 10.43 -12.85 9.77
CA THR A 396 8.96 -12.77 9.64
C THR A 396 8.51 -12.84 8.17
N SER A 397 9.35 -12.39 7.25
CA SER A 397 9.28 -12.56 5.80
C SER A 397 9.15 -14.00 5.31
N MET A 398 9.62 -15.00 6.08
CA MET A 398 9.44 -16.43 5.80
C MET A 398 8.21 -17.03 6.50
N ALA A 399 7.64 -16.33 7.48
CA ALA A 399 6.44 -16.74 8.21
C ALA A 399 5.15 -16.24 7.50
N SER A 400 5.12 -14.98 7.06
CA SER A 400 4.01 -14.36 6.32
C SER A 400 3.50 -15.24 5.15
N PRO A 401 4.35 -15.68 4.19
CA PRO A 401 3.89 -16.47 3.06
C PRO A 401 3.30 -17.84 3.44
N GLN A 402 3.67 -18.43 4.57
CA GLN A 402 3.05 -19.67 5.02
C GLN A 402 1.59 -19.43 5.47
N ILE A 403 1.31 -18.31 6.14
CA ILE A 403 -0.04 -17.98 6.59
C ILE A 403 -0.90 -17.51 5.40
N ALA A 404 -0.33 -16.76 4.47
CA ALA A 404 -0.98 -16.43 3.20
C ALA A 404 -1.36 -17.70 2.40
N GLY A 405 -0.44 -18.64 2.21
CA GLY A 405 -0.73 -19.93 1.56
C GLY A 405 -1.72 -20.80 2.33
N ALA A 406 -1.66 -20.81 3.68
CA ALA A 406 -2.65 -21.48 4.52
C ALA A 406 -4.06 -20.86 4.38
N SER A 407 -4.16 -19.54 4.17
CA SER A 407 -5.44 -18.86 3.92
C SER A 407 -6.09 -19.31 2.61
N ALA A 408 -5.28 -19.55 1.56
CA ALA A 408 -5.74 -20.09 0.28
C ALA A 408 -6.30 -21.53 0.43
N LEU A 409 -5.63 -22.39 1.21
CA LEU A 409 -6.13 -23.73 1.54
C LEU A 409 -7.47 -23.67 2.30
N VAL A 410 -7.60 -22.74 3.26
CA VAL A 410 -8.86 -22.55 4.01
C VAL A 410 -9.96 -22.01 3.09
N ARG A 411 -9.65 -21.07 2.19
CA ARG A 411 -10.60 -20.51 1.21
C ARG A 411 -11.12 -21.59 0.24
N GLN A 412 -10.24 -22.47 -0.24
CA GLN A 412 -10.62 -23.63 -1.06
C GLN A 412 -11.59 -24.54 -0.28
N ALA A 413 -11.19 -25.01 0.91
CA ALA A 413 -12.00 -25.92 1.73
C ALA A 413 -13.35 -25.33 2.19
N MET A 414 -13.44 -24.02 2.42
CA MET A 414 -14.71 -23.33 2.68
C MET A 414 -15.61 -23.33 1.44
N THR A 415 -15.03 -23.12 0.25
CA THR A 415 -15.76 -23.14 -1.03
C THR A 415 -16.26 -24.54 -1.36
N ASP A 416 -15.43 -25.58 -1.15
CA ASP A 416 -15.81 -26.99 -1.32
C ASP A 416 -16.92 -27.42 -0.35
N ALA A 417 -16.91 -26.88 0.87
CA ALA A 417 -17.98 -27.04 1.84
C ALA A 417 -19.28 -26.28 1.48
N GLY A 418 -19.30 -25.55 0.36
CA GLY A 418 -20.45 -24.78 -0.14
C GLY A 418 -20.69 -23.46 0.59
N MET A 419 -19.65 -22.89 1.21
CA MET A 419 -19.69 -21.57 1.84
C MET A 419 -19.28 -20.48 0.85
N SER A 420 -19.60 -19.22 1.17
CA SER A 420 -19.03 -18.04 0.52
C SER A 420 -17.99 -17.42 1.46
N PRO A 421 -16.69 -17.74 1.31
CA PRO A 421 -15.66 -17.23 2.20
C PRO A 421 -15.38 -15.74 1.97
N THR A 422 -15.51 -14.95 3.04
CA THR A 422 -15.02 -13.56 3.16
C THR A 422 -13.70 -13.49 3.91
N VAL A 423 -13.00 -12.36 3.81
CA VAL A 423 -11.76 -12.07 4.59
C VAL A 423 -11.98 -12.34 6.07
N ASP A 424 -13.02 -11.75 6.68
CA ASP A 424 -13.39 -11.98 8.08
C ASP A 424 -13.59 -13.45 8.42
N SER A 425 -14.27 -14.20 7.55
CA SER A 425 -14.61 -15.60 7.82
C SER A 425 -13.39 -16.53 7.79
N ILE A 426 -12.42 -16.26 6.90
CA ILE A 426 -11.15 -16.98 6.85
C ILE A 426 -10.27 -16.53 8.02
N LEU A 427 -10.16 -15.22 8.29
CA LEU A 427 -9.34 -14.68 9.36
C LEU A 427 -9.81 -15.14 10.74
N ALA A 428 -11.13 -15.13 11.00
CA ALA A 428 -11.72 -15.69 12.21
C ALA A 428 -11.44 -17.19 12.32
N ARG A 429 -11.56 -17.95 11.23
CA ARG A 429 -11.26 -19.38 11.22
C ARG A 429 -9.80 -19.67 11.58
N LEU A 430 -8.85 -18.97 10.97
CA LEU A 430 -7.42 -19.05 11.32
C LEU A 430 -7.17 -18.67 12.79
N ASN A 431 -7.87 -17.64 13.29
CA ASN A 431 -7.71 -17.11 14.65
C ASN A 431 -8.31 -17.97 15.76
N ASP A 432 -9.40 -18.69 15.48
CA ASP A 432 -10.14 -19.50 16.46
C ASP A 432 -9.60 -20.93 16.57
N THR A 433 -8.89 -21.41 15.55
CA THR A 433 -8.26 -22.75 15.56
C THR A 433 -6.78 -22.74 15.91
N ALA A 434 -6.11 -21.58 15.88
CA ALA A 434 -4.71 -21.43 16.26
C ALA A 434 -4.46 -21.70 17.76
N ASP A 435 -3.30 -22.30 18.06
CA ASP A 435 -2.87 -22.60 19.42
C ASP A 435 -2.42 -21.31 20.14
N GLN A 436 -2.96 -21.05 21.34
CA GLN A 436 -2.64 -19.84 22.10
C GLN A 436 -1.43 -20.03 23.03
N HIS A 437 -0.55 -19.04 23.03
CA HIS A 437 0.68 -18.98 23.82
C HIS A 437 0.77 -17.65 24.58
N THR A 438 1.69 -17.58 25.54
CA THR A 438 2.10 -16.35 26.25
C THR A 438 3.60 -16.17 26.07
N ASP A 439 4.05 -14.96 25.75
CA ASP A 439 5.47 -14.64 25.61
C ASP A 439 6.12 -14.54 27.01
N PRO A 440 7.12 -15.38 27.35
CA PRO A 440 7.79 -15.29 28.65
C PRO A 440 8.66 -14.04 28.81
N VAL A 441 8.93 -13.28 27.75
CA VAL A 441 9.71 -12.03 27.76
C VAL A 441 8.81 -10.82 28.07
N THR A 442 7.74 -10.64 27.29
CA THR A 442 6.86 -9.46 27.35
C THR A 442 5.60 -9.69 28.18
N GLY A 443 5.10 -10.92 28.26
CA GLY A 443 3.81 -11.27 28.87
C GLY A 443 2.59 -11.14 27.96
N ILE A 444 2.78 -10.76 26.68
CA ILE A 444 1.68 -10.71 25.69
C ILE A 444 1.22 -12.11 25.28
N GLN A 445 0.01 -12.20 24.75
CA GLN A 445 -0.51 -13.40 24.09
C GLN A 445 -0.11 -13.42 22.60
N TYR A 446 0.04 -14.61 22.03
CA TYR A 446 0.18 -14.81 20.58
C TYR A 446 -0.41 -16.16 20.17
N LYS A 447 -0.57 -16.36 18.87
CA LYS A 447 -1.27 -17.51 18.28
C LYS A 447 -0.40 -18.22 17.24
N THR A 448 0.00 -19.47 17.48
CA THR A 448 0.68 -20.27 16.45
C THR A 448 -0.38 -20.93 15.56
N LEU A 449 -0.31 -20.75 14.24
CA LEU A 449 -1.33 -21.29 13.34
C LEU A 449 -1.36 -22.83 13.34
N ASN A 450 -2.57 -23.39 13.50
CA ASN A 450 -2.85 -24.81 13.42
C ASN A 450 -3.77 -25.09 12.21
N LEU A 451 -3.17 -25.60 11.14
CA LEU A 451 -3.80 -25.79 9.83
C LEU A 451 -4.70 -27.02 9.78
N GLU A 452 -4.32 -28.11 10.47
CA GLU A 452 -5.19 -29.29 10.64
C GLU A 452 -6.51 -28.90 11.33
N ALA A 453 -6.45 -28.08 12.38
CA ALA A 453 -7.64 -27.58 13.07
C ALA A 453 -8.43 -26.58 12.20
N ALA A 454 -7.75 -25.69 11.45
CA ALA A 454 -8.39 -24.76 10.51
C ALA A 454 -9.20 -25.51 9.42
N LEU A 455 -8.68 -26.63 8.92
CA LEU A 455 -9.32 -27.41 7.85
C LEU A 455 -10.27 -28.52 8.36
N ALA A 456 -10.44 -28.68 9.67
CA ALA A 456 -11.37 -29.62 10.28
C ALA A 456 -12.84 -29.12 10.22
N PHE A 457 -13.48 -29.19 9.05
CA PHE A 457 -14.88 -28.80 8.86
C PHE A 457 -15.86 -29.81 9.45
N SER A 458 -16.53 -29.42 10.55
CA SER A 458 -17.65 -30.17 11.14
C SER A 458 -18.98 -29.65 10.61
N VAL A 459 -19.77 -30.51 9.95
CA VAL A 459 -21.04 -30.17 9.30
C VAL A 459 -22.18 -30.00 10.31
N SER A 460 -22.04 -29.03 11.23
CA SER A 460 -22.97 -28.79 12.34
C SER A 460 -23.27 -27.31 12.64
N GLU A 461 -22.55 -26.38 12.02
CA GLU A 461 -22.81 -24.94 12.16
C GLU A 461 -24.02 -24.53 11.29
N PRO A 462 -24.98 -23.73 11.81
CA PRO A 462 -26.16 -23.32 11.04
C PRO A 462 -25.83 -22.18 10.07
N ASN A 463 -25.82 -22.47 8.77
CA ASN A 463 -25.71 -21.48 7.69
C ASN A 463 -26.60 -20.24 7.98
N PRO A 464 -26.04 -19.01 8.06
CA PRO A 464 -26.81 -17.79 8.27
C PRO A 464 -27.80 -17.62 7.11
N THR A 465 -29.08 -17.85 7.40
CA THR A 465 -30.11 -17.86 6.35
C THR A 465 -30.21 -16.47 5.72
N PRO A 466 -29.98 -16.32 4.40
CA PRO A 466 -30.00 -15.02 3.75
C PRO A 466 -31.37 -14.37 3.91
N THR A 467 -31.38 -13.15 4.43
CA THR A 467 -32.61 -12.35 4.54
C THR A 467 -33.14 -12.08 3.13
N PRO A 468 -34.43 -12.34 2.85
CA PRO A 468 -34.96 -12.19 1.51
C PRO A 468 -34.90 -10.74 1.04
N GLU A 469 -34.16 -10.53 -0.05
CA GLU A 469 -33.99 -9.26 -0.76
C GLU A 469 -35.34 -8.59 -1.08
N PRO A 470 -35.48 -7.25 -0.92
CA PRO A 470 -36.71 -6.55 -1.23
C PRO A 470 -37.03 -6.62 -2.72
N THR A 471 -38.18 -7.23 -3.06
CA THR A 471 -38.60 -7.42 -4.46
C THR A 471 -38.63 -6.10 -5.25
N PRO A 472 -37.90 -5.98 -6.37
CA PRO A 472 -37.88 -4.76 -7.19
C PRO A 472 -39.28 -4.32 -7.64
N ALA A 473 -39.57 -3.03 -7.47
CA ALA A 473 -40.83 -2.44 -7.91
C ALA A 473 -40.93 -2.43 -9.45
N PRO A 474 -42.12 -2.63 -10.05
CA PRO A 474 -42.28 -2.72 -11.50
C PRO A 474 -41.96 -1.38 -12.19
N ASN A 475 -40.96 -1.40 -13.07
CA ASN A 475 -40.47 -0.28 -13.85
C ASN A 475 -41.59 0.49 -14.59
N PRO A 476 -41.72 1.82 -14.44
CA PRO A 476 -42.71 2.63 -15.15
C PRO A 476 -42.44 2.66 -16.67
N SER A 477 -43.50 2.43 -17.45
CA SER A 477 -43.45 2.45 -18.93
C SER A 477 -42.88 3.77 -19.49
N PRO A 478 -42.03 3.72 -20.54
CA PRO A 478 -41.58 4.92 -21.23
C PRO A 478 -42.77 5.69 -21.83
N SER A 479 -42.66 7.03 -21.77
CA SER A 479 -43.61 8.00 -22.33
C SER A 479 -43.06 8.57 -23.65
N PRO A 480 -43.91 9.10 -24.57
CA PRO A 480 -43.55 9.13 -25.99
C PRO A 480 -42.58 10.24 -26.41
N THR A 481 -41.79 9.91 -27.43
CA THR A 481 -40.81 10.78 -28.12
C THR A 481 -41.41 12.11 -28.59
N PRO A 482 -40.74 13.26 -28.37
CA PRO A 482 -41.11 14.53 -29.00
C PRO A 482 -40.85 14.51 -30.52
N THR A 483 -41.68 15.25 -31.26
CA THR A 483 -41.58 15.39 -32.72
C THR A 483 -40.48 16.39 -33.11
N PRO A 484 -39.67 16.15 -34.15
CA PRO A 484 -38.66 17.12 -34.61
C PRO A 484 -39.28 18.38 -35.23
N GLU A 485 -38.75 19.54 -34.85
CA GLU A 485 -38.96 20.85 -35.50
C GLU A 485 -37.72 21.26 -36.35
N PRO A 486 -37.73 22.38 -37.12
CA PRO A 486 -37.03 22.40 -38.40
C PRO A 486 -35.50 22.55 -38.37
N THR A 487 -34.88 22.00 -39.42
CA THR A 487 -33.46 22.15 -39.75
C THR A 487 -33.02 23.63 -39.83
N PRO A 488 -31.97 24.05 -39.10
CA PRO A 488 -31.34 25.35 -39.34
C PRO A 488 -30.57 25.36 -40.67
N GLU A 489 -30.51 26.53 -41.30
CA GLU A 489 -29.83 26.76 -42.58
C GLU A 489 -28.30 26.53 -42.43
N PRO A 490 -27.60 25.96 -43.44
CA PRO A 490 -26.19 25.59 -43.29
C PRO A 490 -25.29 26.80 -43.00
N SER A 491 -24.61 26.74 -41.85
CA SER A 491 -23.48 27.61 -41.50
C SER A 491 -22.40 27.51 -42.59
N PRO A 492 -21.68 28.61 -42.92
CA PRO A 492 -20.63 28.58 -43.94
C PRO A 492 -19.55 27.53 -43.64
N THR A 493 -19.06 26.89 -44.70
CA THR A 493 -17.94 25.94 -44.66
C THR A 493 -16.75 26.54 -43.90
N PRO A 494 -16.09 25.80 -42.99
CA PRO A 494 -14.84 26.25 -42.41
C PRO A 494 -13.82 26.54 -43.53
N THR A 495 -13.11 27.66 -43.40
CA THR A 495 -11.88 27.89 -44.16
C THR A 495 -10.95 26.69 -43.91
N PRO A 496 -10.25 26.15 -44.92
CA PRO A 496 -9.21 25.16 -44.64
C PRO A 496 -8.22 25.77 -43.66
N ASP A 497 -7.86 25.03 -42.61
CA ASP A 497 -6.86 25.46 -41.65
C ASP A 497 -5.56 25.85 -42.36
N PRO A 498 -4.80 26.82 -41.83
CA PRO A 498 -3.42 26.99 -42.24
C PRO A 498 -2.71 25.64 -42.05
N THR A 499 -1.88 25.24 -43.02
CA THR A 499 -0.97 24.10 -42.82
C THR A 499 -0.27 24.29 -41.48
N PRO A 500 -0.33 23.33 -40.54
CA PRO A 500 0.26 23.52 -39.22
C PRO A 500 1.75 23.87 -39.36
N PRO A 501 2.30 24.69 -38.44
CA PRO A 501 3.74 24.90 -38.39
C PRO A 501 4.43 23.53 -38.28
N ALA A 502 5.59 23.37 -38.92
CA ALA A 502 6.31 22.10 -38.87
C ALA A 502 6.79 21.87 -37.44
N SER A 503 6.19 20.91 -36.73
CA SER A 503 6.52 20.60 -35.34
C SER A 503 7.99 20.20 -35.20
N SER A 504 8.64 20.70 -34.15
CA SER A 504 10.01 20.34 -33.80
C SER A 504 10.04 19.25 -32.73
N LEU A 505 10.88 18.23 -32.91
CA LEU A 505 11.19 17.26 -31.87
C LEU A 505 12.09 17.92 -30.80
N VAL A 506 11.76 17.74 -29.52
CA VAL A 506 12.54 18.24 -28.38
C VAL A 506 12.61 17.20 -27.24
N SER A 507 13.77 17.12 -26.58
CA SER A 507 13.96 16.47 -25.28
C SER A 507 13.64 17.41 -24.10
N ASP A 508 13.89 18.70 -24.30
CA ASP A 508 13.75 19.75 -23.30
C ASP A 508 12.97 20.94 -23.88
N TYR A 509 12.01 21.45 -23.13
CA TYR A 509 11.37 22.74 -23.37
C TYR A 509 11.88 23.78 -22.36
N GLN A 510 12.07 25.01 -22.84
CA GLN A 510 12.54 26.15 -22.06
C GLN A 510 11.75 27.38 -22.47
N GLY A 511 10.95 27.92 -21.55
CA GLY A 511 10.21 29.17 -21.72
C GLY A 511 11.11 30.40 -21.67
N THR A 512 10.48 31.57 -21.51
CA THR A 512 11.15 32.87 -21.74
C THR A 512 11.50 33.61 -20.45
N SER A 513 11.41 34.94 -20.46
CA SER A 513 11.52 35.83 -19.29
C SER A 513 10.35 36.82 -19.22
N ASP A 514 9.27 36.50 -19.93
CA ASP A 514 7.96 37.13 -19.93
C ASP A 514 6.95 35.99 -19.62
N SER A 515 5.71 36.30 -19.21
CA SER A 515 4.73 35.24 -18.87
C SER A 515 4.34 34.38 -20.06
N ASP A 516 4.57 33.07 -19.97
CA ASP A 516 4.26 32.08 -21.01
C ASP A 516 3.02 31.20 -20.68
N GLU A 517 2.32 30.76 -21.72
CA GLU A 517 1.19 29.81 -21.64
C GLU A 517 1.47 28.60 -22.54
N VAL A 518 1.58 27.43 -21.92
CA VAL A 518 1.99 26.16 -22.53
C VAL A 518 0.87 25.13 -22.39
N VAL A 519 0.64 24.35 -23.45
CA VAL A 519 -0.36 23.28 -23.49
C VAL A 519 0.31 21.95 -23.83
N LEU A 520 0.14 20.98 -22.94
CA LEU A 520 0.46 19.56 -23.09
C LEU A 520 -0.85 18.79 -23.34
N ASP A 521 -0.93 17.99 -24.41
CA ASP A 521 -2.14 17.28 -24.84
C ASP A 521 -1.84 15.79 -25.09
N LEU A 522 -2.18 14.95 -24.12
CA LEU A 522 -1.96 13.50 -24.16
C LEU A 522 -3.11 12.72 -24.80
N ARG A 523 -4.21 13.37 -25.21
CA ARG A 523 -5.42 12.71 -25.77
C ARG A 523 -5.19 12.02 -27.12
N GLY A 524 -4.06 12.27 -27.77
CA GLY A 524 -3.61 11.54 -28.96
C GLY A 524 -2.92 10.20 -28.64
N LEU A 525 -2.55 9.98 -27.37
CA LEU A 525 -1.90 8.76 -26.91
C LEU A 525 -2.93 7.65 -26.71
N SER A 526 -2.57 6.45 -27.17
CA SER A 526 -3.32 5.22 -26.99
C SER A 526 -2.36 4.04 -27.16
N SER A 527 -2.71 2.91 -26.57
CA SER A 527 -1.89 1.69 -26.43
C SER A 527 -1.45 1.05 -27.77
N SER A 528 -0.42 1.61 -28.41
CA SER A 528 0.34 0.98 -29.49
C SER A 528 1.55 0.23 -28.93
N VAL A 529 1.51 -1.11 -28.98
CA VAL A 529 2.59 -1.99 -28.47
C VAL A 529 3.93 -1.69 -29.15
N GLY A 530 4.92 -1.30 -28.33
CA GLY A 530 6.25 -0.88 -28.77
C GLY A 530 6.48 0.61 -28.51
N GLY A 531 7.07 0.94 -27.36
CA GLY A 531 7.24 2.32 -26.88
C GLY A 531 7.88 3.26 -27.90
N GLY A 532 7.19 4.37 -28.19
CA GLY A 532 7.67 5.41 -29.11
C GLY A 532 6.54 6.24 -29.70
N ILE A 533 6.33 7.44 -29.16
CA ILE A 533 5.37 8.45 -29.62
C ILE A 533 5.76 9.05 -30.98
N ASN A 534 5.59 8.28 -32.05
CA ASN A 534 6.12 8.56 -33.38
C ASN A 534 5.34 9.67 -34.14
N GLY A 535 5.52 10.92 -33.73
CA GLY A 535 5.28 12.12 -34.55
C GLY A 535 4.01 12.92 -34.24
N GLU A 536 3.31 12.63 -33.15
CA GLU A 536 2.22 13.49 -32.68
C GLU A 536 2.75 14.80 -32.08
N THR A 537 1.91 15.84 -32.08
CA THR A 537 2.22 17.09 -31.36
C THR A 537 1.63 17.01 -29.97
N LEU A 538 2.49 16.85 -28.97
CA LEU A 538 2.07 16.78 -27.57
C LEU A 538 2.16 18.13 -26.87
N LEU A 539 3.12 19.00 -27.26
CA LEU A 539 3.33 20.30 -26.62
C LEU A 539 3.09 21.44 -27.61
N SER A 540 2.53 22.56 -27.14
CA SER A 540 2.40 23.80 -27.90
C SER A 540 2.42 25.05 -27.01
N ASP A 541 2.89 26.16 -27.55
CA ASP A 541 3.03 27.46 -26.88
C ASP A 541 2.64 28.62 -27.84
N SER A 542 3.02 29.86 -27.51
CA SER A 542 2.83 31.00 -28.40
C SER A 542 3.81 31.05 -29.61
N SER A 543 4.89 30.25 -29.58
CA SER A 543 5.95 30.19 -30.59
C SER A 543 5.73 29.10 -31.63
N GLY A 544 5.10 27.97 -31.27
CA GLY A 544 4.83 26.85 -32.17
C GLY A 544 4.33 25.56 -31.52
N ASN A 545 4.60 24.46 -32.22
CA ASN A 545 4.17 23.10 -31.90
C ASN A 545 5.39 22.20 -31.77
N TYR A 546 5.37 21.25 -30.84
CA TYR A 546 6.49 20.37 -30.54
C TYR A 546 6.03 18.91 -30.36
N THR A 547 6.86 18.00 -30.85
CA THR A 547 6.82 16.58 -30.50
C THR A 547 7.84 16.37 -29.39
N LEU A 548 7.50 15.59 -28.37
CA LEU A 548 8.41 15.25 -27.29
C LEU A 548 9.15 13.94 -27.62
N ASP A 549 10.35 13.76 -27.08
CA ASP A 549 11.12 12.53 -27.18
C ASP A 549 11.15 11.80 -25.83
N THR A 550 10.22 10.86 -25.61
CA THR A 550 10.06 10.17 -24.31
C THR A 550 10.99 8.96 -24.12
N THR A 551 12.04 8.80 -24.94
CA THR A 551 13.05 7.75 -24.67
C THR A 551 13.95 8.07 -23.47
N GLU A 552 13.86 9.29 -22.94
CA GLU A 552 14.53 9.82 -21.75
C GLU A 552 13.52 10.68 -20.96
N PRO A 553 13.75 11.00 -19.67
CA PRO A 553 12.92 11.95 -18.93
C PRO A 553 12.97 13.36 -19.56
N ILE A 554 11.80 13.91 -19.88
CA ILE A 554 11.66 15.22 -20.52
C ILE A 554 11.57 16.33 -19.47
N VAL A 555 12.25 17.46 -19.67
CA VAL A 555 12.08 18.65 -18.81
C VAL A 555 11.31 19.73 -19.54
N ILE A 556 10.19 20.18 -18.97
CA ILE A 556 9.48 21.40 -19.38
C ILE A 556 9.70 22.46 -18.30
N ASP A 557 10.46 23.50 -18.64
CA ASP A 557 10.71 24.63 -17.76
C ASP A 557 10.00 25.88 -18.29
N GLY A 558 9.19 26.55 -17.46
CA GLY A 558 8.55 27.82 -17.78
C GLY A 558 9.55 28.99 -17.85
N GLY A 559 10.71 28.86 -17.21
CA GLY A 559 11.75 29.87 -17.22
C GLY A 559 11.59 30.89 -16.08
N ALA A 560 11.13 32.10 -16.40
CA ALA A 560 11.00 33.17 -15.42
C ALA A 560 9.95 34.23 -15.80
N GLY A 561 8.67 33.99 -15.52
CA GLY A 561 7.61 34.96 -15.75
C GLY A 561 6.53 34.96 -14.67
N GLY A 562 5.47 34.24 -14.97
CA GLY A 562 4.26 34.09 -14.17
C GLY A 562 3.34 33.20 -14.99
N ASP A 563 3.64 31.92 -14.94
CA ASP A 563 3.57 31.02 -16.09
C ASP A 563 2.47 29.97 -15.92
N VAL A 564 1.95 29.49 -17.05
CA VAL A 564 0.74 28.64 -17.09
C VAL A 564 0.99 27.37 -17.89
N LEU A 565 0.82 26.22 -17.26
CA LEU A 565 0.76 24.91 -17.91
C LEU A 565 -0.67 24.37 -17.90
N ARG A 566 -1.14 23.93 -19.06
CA ARG A 566 -2.39 23.16 -19.22
C ARG A 566 -2.05 21.75 -19.70
N ILE A 567 -2.58 20.74 -19.05
CA ILE A 567 -2.36 19.33 -19.35
C ILE A 567 -3.72 18.68 -19.62
N MET A 568 -3.90 18.11 -20.80
CA MET A 568 -5.06 17.26 -21.12
C MET A 568 -4.60 15.82 -21.02
N GLY A 569 -5.21 15.03 -20.13
CA GLY A 569 -4.86 13.62 -19.92
C GLY A 569 -5.21 12.71 -21.09
N SER A 570 -4.71 11.48 -21.09
CA SER A 570 -5.00 10.47 -22.13
C SER A 570 -6.31 9.72 -21.82
N ALA A 571 -6.50 8.51 -22.39
CA ALA A 571 -7.58 7.60 -22.01
C ALA A 571 -7.13 6.52 -20.99
N GLU A 572 -5.81 6.41 -20.80
CA GLU A 572 -5.13 5.51 -19.87
C GLU A 572 -4.93 6.27 -18.52
N ALA A 573 -4.19 5.72 -17.55
CA ALA A 573 -3.99 6.38 -16.24
C ALA A 573 -2.75 7.31 -16.22
N GLU A 574 -2.89 8.45 -15.55
CA GLU A 574 -1.79 9.39 -15.27
C GLU A 574 -1.59 9.67 -13.77
N SER A 575 -0.33 9.85 -13.37
CA SER A 575 0.08 10.22 -12.01
C SER A 575 0.78 11.59 -12.02
N LEU A 576 0.30 12.52 -11.19
CA LEU A 576 0.79 13.89 -11.09
C LEU A 576 1.35 14.18 -9.69
N LEU A 577 2.58 14.67 -9.64
CA LEU A 577 3.22 15.21 -8.44
C LEU A 577 3.32 16.73 -8.60
N LEU A 578 2.54 17.50 -7.85
CA LEU A 578 2.44 18.95 -8.00
C LEU A 578 3.07 19.67 -6.79
N ARG A 579 4.17 20.39 -7.03
CA ARG A 579 5.00 21.07 -6.02
C ARG A 579 5.23 22.53 -6.40
N PRO A 580 5.01 23.51 -5.50
CA PRO A 580 5.15 24.92 -5.84
C PRO A 580 6.59 25.27 -6.26
N PRO A 581 6.81 26.16 -7.26
CA PRO A 581 8.15 26.59 -7.67
C PRO A 581 8.98 27.25 -6.55
N SER A 582 8.34 27.64 -5.44
CA SER A 582 8.94 28.22 -4.24
C SER A 582 9.27 27.22 -3.13
N SER A 583 8.95 25.93 -3.30
CA SER A 583 9.31 24.85 -2.37
C SER A 583 10.80 24.48 -2.47
N GLU A 584 11.33 23.72 -1.50
CA GLU A 584 12.77 23.35 -1.48
C GLU A 584 13.16 22.43 -2.65
N ASP A 585 12.25 21.54 -3.07
CA ASP A 585 12.46 20.67 -4.24
C ASP A 585 12.00 21.31 -5.57
N GLY A 586 10.99 22.19 -5.56
CA GLY A 586 10.61 23.07 -6.68
C GLY A 586 10.11 22.42 -8.00
N VAL A 587 10.20 21.09 -8.13
CA VAL A 587 9.91 20.33 -9.35
C VAL A 587 8.60 19.55 -9.20
N SER A 588 7.68 19.77 -10.14
CA SER A 588 6.50 18.92 -10.35
C SER A 588 6.82 17.81 -11.35
N ARG A 589 6.05 16.72 -11.37
CA ARG A 589 6.19 15.60 -12.34
C ARG A 589 4.84 15.12 -12.86
N LEU A 590 4.86 14.57 -14.06
CA LEU A 590 3.76 13.84 -14.70
C LEU A 590 4.29 12.52 -15.25
N THR A 591 3.73 11.41 -14.79
CA THR A 591 3.96 10.05 -15.30
C THR A 591 2.71 9.60 -16.05
N PHE A 592 2.87 9.04 -17.25
CA PHE A 592 1.78 8.65 -18.15
C PHE A 592 2.20 7.48 -19.04
N LEU A 593 1.26 6.84 -19.74
CA LEU A 593 1.57 5.79 -20.71
C LEU A 593 2.36 6.38 -21.90
N GLY A 594 3.69 6.38 -21.78
CA GLY A 594 4.61 6.92 -22.77
C GLY A 594 5.91 7.45 -22.18
N GLY A 595 5.96 7.82 -20.89
CA GLY A 595 7.18 8.28 -20.21
C GLY A 595 6.92 9.16 -18.97
N VAL A 596 7.96 9.89 -18.57
CA VAL A 596 7.92 10.85 -17.44
C VAL A 596 8.33 12.24 -17.94
N ILE A 597 7.56 13.25 -17.52
CA ILE A 597 7.83 14.67 -17.75
C ILE A 597 8.07 15.36 -16.40
N GLU A 598 9.21 16.03 -16.25
CA GLU A 598 9.47 16.98 -15.17
C GLU A 598 8.99 18.38 -15.57
N ILE A 599 8.34 19.06 -14.63
CA ILE A 599 7.67 20.34 -14.81
C ILE A 599 8.27 21.33 -13.82
N ARG A 600 8.82 22.45 -14.32
CA ARG A 600 9.58 23.43 -13.54
C ARG A 600 9.16 24.85 -13.89
N GLY A 601 9.23 25.79 -12.94
CA GLY A 601 8.99 27.21 -13.23
C GLY A 601 7.58 27.54 -13.74
N PHE A 602 6.55 26.79 -13.32
CA PHE A 602 5.15 27.12 -13.60
C PHE A 602 4.39 27.38 -12.30
N GLU A 603 3.95 28.61 -12.07
CA GLU A 603 3.12 28.95 -10.92
C GLU A 603 1.69 28.40 -11.06
N ASN A 604 1.17 28.26 -12.29
CA ASN A 604 -0.20 27.81 -12.53
C ASN A 604 -0.19 26.50 -13.32
N ILE A 605 -0.56 25.39 -12.69
CA ILE A 605 -0.66 24.08 -13.36
C ILE A 605 -2.11 23.61 -13.33
N SER A 606 -2.64 23.25 -14.49
CA SER A 606 -3.99 22.71 -14.65
C SER A 606 -3.97 21.38 -15.39
N PHE A 607 -4.55 20.33 -14.81
CA PHE A 607 -4.74 19.01 -15.45
C PHE A 607 -6.23 18.69 -15.59
N VAL A 608 -6.62 18.04 -16.69
CA VAL A 608 -7.96 17.50 -16.89
C VAL A 608 -7.84 16.04 -17.30
N GLY A 609 -8.26 15.14 -16.41
CA GLY A 609 -8.29 13.70 -16.65
C GLY A 609 -9.19 13.33 -17.82
N GLY A 610 -8.70 12.40 -18.65
CA GLY A 610 -9.37 11.96 -19.88
C GLY A 610 -9.87 10.51 -19.84
N GLY A 611 -9.41 9.71 -18.87
CA GLY A 611 -9.72 8.30 -18.70
C GLY A 611 -9.05 7.72 -17.45
N GLY A 612 -8.64 6.46 -17.53
CA GLY A 612 -7.80 5.81 -16.51
C GLY A 612 -8.33 5.81 -15.06
N LEU A 613 -7.39 5.62 -14.13
CA LEU A 613 -7.51 5.88 -12.70
C LEU A 613 -6.48 6.95 -12.30
N ASP A 614 -6.73 8.17 -12.76
CA ASP A 614 -5.81 9.31 -12.56
C ASP A 614 -5.60 9.63 -11.05
N HIS A 615 -4.36 9.91 -10.68
CA HIS A 615 -3.93 10.32 -9.35
C HIS A 615 -3.19 11.67 -9.42
N ALA A 616 -3.57 12.65 -8.60
CA ALA A 616 -2.75 13.83 -8.33
C ALA A 616 -2.40 14.00 -6.83
N THR A 617 -1.10 14.04 -6.53
CA THR A 617 -0.53 14.51 -5.26
C THR A 617 -0.21 16.01 -5.35
N MET A 618 -0.58 16.80 -4.35
CA MET A 618 -0.28 18.25 -4.26
C MET A 618 0.52 18.58 -2.99
N TYR A 619 1.39 19.59 -3.06
CA TYR A 619 2.15 20.11 -1.91
C TYR A 619 1.95 21.62 -1.71
N ASP A 620 2.18 22.05 -0.49
CA ASP A 620 2.08 23.44 -0.01
C ASP A 620 3.30 24.32 -0.30
N SER A 621 3.10 25.61 -0.06
CA SER A 621 4.16 26.62 0.04
C SER A 621 4.49 26.93 1.51
N THR A 622 5.50 27.75 1.76
CA THR A 622 5.92 28.15 3.13
C THR A 622 5.05 29.27 3.72
N GLY A 623 3.72 29.20 3.51
CA GLY A 623 2.75 30.13 4.08
C GLY A 623 1.32 29.94 3.57
N ASP A 624 0.36 30.32 4.41
CA ASP A 624 -1.10 30.14 4.37
C ASP A 624 -1.68 29.62 3.02
N ASP A 625 -1.90 28.31 2.96
CA ASP A 625 -2.35 27.57 1.78
C ASP A 625 -3.81 27.08 1.90
N VAL A 626 -4.51 26.96 0.76
CA VAL A 626 -5.94 26.57 0.73
C VAL A 626 -6.23 25.54 -0.36
N LEU A 627 -6.64 24.33 0.07
CA LEU A 627 -7.25 23.30 -0.77
C LEU A 627 -8.79 23.41 -0.76
N ASN A 628 -9.39 23.32 -1.94
CA ASN A 628 -10.81 23.06 -2.13
C ASN A 628 -10.92 21.85 -3.06
N ALA A 629 -11.43 20.72 -2.57
CA ALA A 629 -11.56 19.46 -3.29
C ALA A 629 -13.04 19.00 -3.32
N SER A 630 -13.36 18.20 -4.33
CA SER A 630 -14.71 17.68 -4.59
C SER A 630 -14.62 16.47 -5.51
N SER A 631 -15.71 15.71 -5.58
CA SER A 631 -15.91 14.54 -6.45
C SER A 631 -15.68 14.71 -7.96
N GLN A 632 -15.33 15.91 -8.46
CA GLN A 632 -14.97 16.15 -9.87
C GLN A 632 -13.79 17.10 -10.05
N THR A 633 -13.48 17.95 -9.07
CA THR A 633 -12.51 19.04 -9.23
C THR A 633 -11.79 19.31 -7.91
N ALA A 634 -10.49 19.60 -7.97
CA ALA A 634 -9.75 20.11 -6.84
C ALA A 634 -8.83 21.26 -7.23
N ARG A 635 -8.66 22.20 -6.30
CA ARG A 635 -7.83 23.40 -6.48
C ARG A 635 -7.09 23.72 -5.18
N MET A 636 -5.77 23.68 -5.23
CA MET A 636 -4.88 24.14 -4.16
C MET A 636 -4.22 25.46 -4.55
N SER A 637 -4.10 26.40 -3.62
CA SER A 637 -3.42 27.68 -3.89
C SER A 637 -2.99 28.42 -2.64
N GLY A 638 -1.79 28.98 -2.69
CA GLY A 638 -1.20 29.77 -1.62
C GLY A 638 -0.31 30.89 -2.16
N VAL A 639 0.87 31.05 -1.58
CA VAL A 639 1.76 32.17 -1.90
C VAL A 639 2.56 31.91 -3.18
N GLY A 640 1.97 32.29 -4.31
CA GLY A 640 2.66 32.32 -5.61
C GLY A 640 2.45 31.08 -6.47
N PHE A 641 1.43 30.26 -6.21
CA PHE A 641 1.03 29.17 -7.09
C PHE A 641 -0.48 28.91 -7.05
N GLU A 642 -1.00 28.26 -8.10
CA GLU A 642 -2.34 27.68 -8.16
C GLU A 642 -2.30 26.36 -8.92
N PHE A 643 -2.67 25.27 -8.26
CA PHE A 643 -2.86 23.96 -8.88
C PHE A 643 -4.34 23.67 -9.03
N ARG A 644 -4.72 23.11 -10.18
CA ARG A 644 -6.08 22.68 -10.49
C ARG A 644 -6.05 21.31 -11.14
N VAL A 645 -6.90 20.40 -10.67
CA VAL A 645 -7.20 19.15 -11.34
C VAL A 645 -8.71 19.00 -11.53
N ASP A 646 -9.11 18.53 -12.70
CA ASP A 646 -10.49 18.16 -13.05
C ASP A 646 -10.51 16.69 -13.48
N ASN A 647 -11.55 15.94 -13.11
CA ASN A 647 -11.73 14.50 -13.39
C ASN A 647 -10.62 13.56 -12.86
N VAL A 648 -10.04 13.82 -11.69
CA VAL A 648 -9.02 12.96 -11.07
C VAL A 648 -9.66 12.16 -9.93
N PRO A 649 -9.83 10.82 -10.03
CA PRO A 649 -10.43 10.00 -8.98
C PRO A 649 -9.67 9.98 -7.65
N LYS A 650 -8.33 10.05 -7.69
CA LYS A 650 -7.46 10.00 -6.50
C LYS A 650 -6.74 11.34 -6.27
N LEU A 651 -7.05 12.01 -5.17
CA LEU A 651 -6.42 13.27 -4.76
C LEU A 651 -5.77 13.14 -3.39
N PHE A 652 -4.47 13.45 -3.32
CA PHE A 652 -3.71 13.56 -2.08
C PHE A 652 -3.12 14.99 -1.99
N ALA A 653 -3.14 15.63 -0.82
CA ALA A 653 -2.58 16.97 -0.65
C ALA A 653 -1.86 17.14 0.70
N HIS A 654 -0.65 17.70 0.68
CA HIS A 654 0.26 17.77 1.82
C HIS A 654 0.58 19.23 2.19
N ALA A 655 0.31 19.58 3.45
CA ALA A 655 0.77 20.78 4.15
C ALA A 655 1.94 20.40 5.07
N THR A 656 3.16 20.70 4.62
CA THR A 656 4.43 20.18 5.17
C THR A 656 5.55 21.22 5.18
N SER A 657 5.48 22.21 4.29
CA SER A 657 6.35 23.38 4.18
C SER A 657 5.97 24.47 5.19
N GLY A 658 4.70 24.51 5.60
CA GLY A 658 4.19 25.15 6.81
C GLY A 658 3.56 26.52 6.58
N GLY A 659 2.31 26.65 7.05
CA GLY A 659 1.55 27.90 7.08
C GLY A 659 0.56 27.94 8.24
N GLU A 660 -0.72 28.10 7.92
CA GLU A 660 -1.88 28.06 8.83
C GLU A 660 -3.08 27.55 8.00
N ASP A 661 -2.92 26.34 7.48
CA ASP A 661 -3.45 25.93 6.19
C ASP A 661 -4.87 25.34 6.32
N SER A 662 -5.61 25.32 5.20
CA SER A 662 -6.99 24.83 5.22
C SER A 662 -7.42 23.97 4.03
N ALA A 663 -8.01 22.82 4.33
CA ALA A 663 -8.61 21.91 3.36
C ALA A 663 -10.14 21.87 3.47
N HIS A 664 -10.81 21.91 2.33
CA HIS A 664 -12.27 21.78 2.20
C HIS A 664 -12.57 20.59 1.28
N LEU A 665 -13.15 19.52 1.81
CA LEU A 665 -13.46 18.27 1.10
C LEU A 665 -14.97 18.13 0.92
N ASN A 666 -15.43 17.84 -0.29
CA ASN A 666 -16.87 17.73 -0.61
C ASN A 666 -17.17 16.33 -1.16
N ASP A 667 -18.32 15.79 -0.75
CA ASP A 667 -18.81 14.44 -1.04
C ASP A 667 -19.08 14.13 -2.52
N SER A 668 -19.33 12.85 -2.79
CA SER A 668 -19.99 12.38 -4.01
C SER A 668 -21.52 12.49 -3.88
N ALA A 669 -22.26 11.80 -4.75
CA ALA A 669 -23.72 11.63 -4.61
C ALA A 669 -24.10 10.14 -4.40
N GLY A 670 -23.16 9.38 -3.85
CA GLY A 670 -23.34 8.05 -3.26
C GLY A 670 -23.03 8.11 -1.76
N ASP A 671 -22.88 6.95 -1.12
CA ASP A 671 -22.62 6.88 0.33
C ASP A 671 -21.11 7.15 0.59
N ASP A 672 -20.78 8.30 1.17
CA ASP A 672 -19.40 8.72 1.44
C ASP A 672 -18.93 8.35 2.87
N ARG A 673 -17.63 8.10 3.01
CA ARG A 673 -16.96 7.78 4.28
C ARG A 673 -15.80 8.72 4.56
N LEU A 674 -15.95 9.52 5.62
CA LEU A 674 -14.92 10.38 6.19
C LEU A 674 -14.14 9.66 7.29
N VAL A 675 -12.82 9.66 7.19
CA VAL A 675 -11.88 9.27 8.25
C VAL A 675 -11.13 10.51 8.70
N ILE A 676 -11.14 10.78 10.01
CA ILE A 676 -10.38 11.87 10.65
C ILE A 676 -9.43 11.26 11.67
N ARG A 677 -8.16 11.63 11.61
CA ARG A 677 -7.10 11.29 12.59
C ARG A 677 -6.29 12.56 12.88
N PRO A 678 -5.31 12.58 13.81
CA PRO A 678 -4.45 13.74 13.99
C PRO A 678 -3.75 14.12 12.69
N GLN A 679 -3.88 15.39 12.28
CA GLN A 679 -3.38 15.98 11.02
C GLN A 679 -3.93 15.36 9.71
N PHE A 680 -4.40 14.11 9.70
CA PHE A 680 -4.93 13.42 8.52
C PHE A 680 -6.45 13.55 8.43
N SER A 681 -6.95 13.70 7.21
CA SER A 681 -8.35 13.41 6.89
C SER A 681 -8.48 12.84 5.49
N SER A 682 -9.38 11.87 5.31
CA SER A 682 -9.75 11.38 3.98
C SER A 682 -11.25 11.19 3.85
N LEU A 683 -11.80 11.59 2.71
CA LEU A 683 -13.19 11.44 2.32
C LEU A 683 -13.21 10.52 1.09
N ARG A 684 -13.85 9.36 1.22
CA ARG A 684 -13.81 8.25 0.25
C ARG A 684 -15.22 7.81 -0.16
N SER A 685 -15.38 7.41 -1.41
CA SER A 685 -16.56 6.71 -1.96
C SER A 685 -16.10 5.54 -2.83
N ASP A 686 -17.01 4.68 -3.29
CA ASP A 686 -16.78 3.52 -4.18
C ASP A 686 -15.87 3.77 -5.40
N THR A 687 -15.66 5.04 -5.80
CA THR A 687 -14.92 5.41 -7.01
C THR A 687 -13.88 6.52 -6.82
N GLN A 688 -13.73 7.08 -5.61
CA GLN A 688 -12.97 8.32 -5.40
C GLN A 688 -12.34 8.43 -4.00
N THR A 689 -11.07 8.86 -3.94
CA THR A 689 -10.37 9.25 -2.72
C THR A 689 -10.03 10.74 -2.76
N GLN A 690 -10.44 11.48 -1.73
CA GLN A 690 -9.81 12.74 -1.34
C GLN A 690 -9.06 12.49 -0.03
N ALA A 691 -7.78 12.85 0.05
CA ALA A 691 -6.95 12.65 1.23
C ALA A 691 -6.06 13.90 1.47
N VAL A 692 -5.99 14.33 2.74
CA VAL A 692 -5.27 15.56 3.11
C VAL A 692 -4.43 15.36 4.36
N PHE A 693 -3.26 15.98 4.32
CA PHE A 693 -2.13 15.69 5.18
C PHE A 693 -1.58 17.00 5.74
N GLY A 694 -1.48 17.12 7.06
CA GLY A 694 -0.74 18.16 7.77
C GLY A 694 -1.62 19.35 8.19
N PHE A 695 -2.56 19.73 7.32
CA PHE A 695 -3.44 20.90 7.44
C PHE A 695 -3.99 21.13 8.87
N GLU A 696 -3.74 22.31 9.43
CA GLU A 696 -4.24 22.73 10.74
C GLU A 696 -5.78 22.77 10.78
N ARG A 697 -6.43 22.96 9.63
CA ARG A 697 -7.89 23.06 9.50
C ARG A 697 -8.43 22.19 8.38
N VAL A 698 -9.30 21.24 8.72
CA VAL A 698 -10.06 20.45 7.73
C VAL A 698 -11.55 20.67 7.90
N TYR A 699 -12.25 20.88 6.79
CA TYR A 699 -13.70 20.95 6.71
C TYR A 699 -14.18 19.93 5.66
N ALA A 700 -14.87 18.88 6.10
CA ALA A 700 -15.49 17.90 5.23
C ALA A 700 -17.01 18.11 5.21
N TYR A 701 -17.59 18.07 4.02
CA TYR A 701 -18.99 18.38 3.75
C TYR A 701 -19.67 17.17 3.10
N ALA A 702 -20.77 16.72 3.70
CA ALA A 702 -21.77 15.86 3.09
C ALA A 702 -22.99 16.73 2.73
N GLU A 703 -23.04 17.23 1.49
CA GLU A 703 -24.11 18.11 0.98
C GLU A 703 -24.65 17.72 -0.41
N ALA A 704 -23.95 16.87 -1.17
CA ALA A 704 -24.42 16.28 -2.43
C ALA A 704 -25.25 14.99 -2.20
N GLY A 705 -24.88 14.21 -1.18
CA GLY A 705 -25.75 13.34 -0.38
C GLY A 705 -25.80 11.85 -0.75
N GLY A 706 -25.61 11.01 0.26
CA GLY A 706 -25.87 9.58 0.27
C GLY A 706 -26.51 9.14 1.60
N HIS A 707 -25.85 8.22 2.29
CA HIS A 707 -25.99 7.96 3.73
C HIS A 707 -24.60 8.01 4.40
N ASP A 708 -24.17 9.21 4.71
CA ASP A 708 -22.73 9.51 4.83
C ASP A 708 -22.20 9.28 6.25
N SER A 709 -21.02 8.67 6.36
CA SER A 709 -20.43 8.24 7.63
C SER A 709 -19.11 8.93 7.96
N ALA A 710 -18.87 9.22 9.25
CA ALA A 710 -17.63 9.84 9.73
C ALA A 710 -17.04 9.09 10.94
N ASP A 711 -15.74 8.79 10.90
CA ASP A 711 -14.99 8.13 11.99
C ASP A 711 -13.82 9.00 12.46
N LEU A 712 -13.98 9.65 13.62
CA LEU A 712 -13.04 10.60 14.20
C LEU A 712 -12.20 9.92 15.30
N GLY A 713 -10.87 9.94 15.15
CA GLY A 713 -9.89 9.48 16.14
C GLY A 713 -9.10 10.62 16.78
N ASP A 714 -8.62 10.37 18.00
CA ASP A 714 -7.89 11.28 18.89
C ASP A 714 -6.39 11.39 18.61
N SER A 715 -5.75 12.39 19.23
CA SER A 715 -4.29 12.53 19.36
C SER A 715 -3.79 12.11 20.74
N ALA A 716 -2.47 11.98 20.92
CA ALA A 716 -1.84 11.68 22.22
C ALA A 716 -1.77 12.90 23.16
N ALA A 717 -2.77 13.79 23.11
CA ALA A 717 -2.84 15.04 23.85
C ALA A 717 -4.29 15.51 24.04
N ASP A 718 -4.61 16.04 25.23
CA ASP A 718 -5.94 16.44 25.72
C ASP A 718 -6.90 16.96 24.62
N ASP A 719 -7.73 16.06 24.09
CA ASP A 719 -8.54 16.30 22.89
C ASP A 719 -9.98 16.69 23.23
N VAL A 720 -10.54 17.63 22.47
CA VAL A 720 -11.93 18.09 22.66
C VAL A 720 -12.76 17.81 21.42
N MET A 721 -13.72 16.88 21.55
CA MET A 721 -14.67 16.57 20.50
C MET A 721 -16.08 17.10 20.81
N SER A 722 -16.71 17.72 19.83
CA SER A 722 -18.08 18.24 19.89
C SER A 722 -18.90 17.69 18.74
N ILE A 723 -19.88 16.86 19.06
CA ILE A 723 -20.72 16.12 18.14
C ILE A 723 -22.17 16.64 18.23
N SER A 724 -22.81 16.90 17.08
CA SER A 724 -24.19 17.35 17.01
C SER A 724 -24.93 16.67 15.84
N HIS A 725 -26.19 17.04 15.62
CA HIS A 725 -26.95 16.56 14.47
C HIS A 725 -26.32 17.00 13.13
N THR A 726 -25.94 18.28 12.98
CA THR A 726 -25.48 18.85 11.69
C THR A 726 -23.96 18.92 11.52
N GLN A 727 -23.20 18.72 12.60
CA GLN A 727 -21.75 18.95 12.62
C GLN A 727 -21.08 18.11 13.72
N ALA A 728 -19.95 17.50 13.40
CA ALA A 728 -18.97 17.04 14.38
C ALA A 728 -17.66 17.83 14.24
N THR A 729 -16.87 17.91 15.30
CA THR A 729 -15.59 18.64 15.32
C THR A 729 -14.69 18.00 16.36
N ILE A 730 -13.44 17.73 16.00
CA ILE A 730 -12.34 17.46 16.92
C ILE A 730 -11.38 18.66 16.92
N SER A 731 -10.75 18.94 18.05
CA SER A 731 -9.72 19.97 18.15
C SER A 731 -8.74 19.71 19.30
N SER A 732 -7.46 19.65 18.94
CA SER A 732 -6.32 19.57 19.86
C SER A 732 -5.45 20.84 19.74
N SER A 733 -4.24 20.84 20.30
CA SER A 733 -3.29 21.95 20.15
C SER A 733 -2.64 21.95 18.78
N GLY A 734 -3.18 22.76 17.86
CA GLY A 734 -2.64 22.98 16.51
C GLY A 734 -3.45 22.35 15.38
N TYR A 735 -4.40 21.48 15.69
CA TYR A 735 -5.22 20.78 14.70
C TYR A 735 -6.72 20.91 14.99
N ARG A 736 -7.54 21.10 13.94
CA ARG A 736 -9.00 21.16 14.05
C ARG A 736 -9.69 20.67 12.77
N ALA A 737 -10.18 19.43 12.79
CA ALA A 737 -11.06 18.90 11.75
C ALA A 737 -12.56 19.05 12.08
N THR A 738 -13.39 19.20 11.06
CA THR A 738 -14.84 19.42 11.14
C THR A 738 -15.56 18.62 10.08
N ALA A 739 -16.45 17.72 10.51
CA ALA A 739 -17.39 17.01 9.64
C ALA A 739 -18.75 17.73 9.65
N ILE A 740 -19.35 17.94 8.49
CA ILE A 740 -20.61 18.68 8.31
C ILE A 740 -21.56 17.81 7.48
N GLY A 741 -22.83 17.71 7.86
CA GLY A 741 -23.85 16.94 7.12
C GLY A 741 -24.02 15.49 7.58
N PHE A 742 -22.91 14.72 7.65
CA PHE A 742 -22.85 13.26 7.84
C PHE A 742 -23.95 12.63 8.72
N ASP A 743 -24.64 11.62 8.18
CA ASP A 743 -25.74 10.88 8.81
C ASP A 743 -25.28 9.99 9.98
N ASP A 744 -24.07 9.43 9.92
CA ASP A 744 -23.46 8.65 11.00
C ASP A 744 -22.13 9.27 11.47
N VAL A 745 -21.94 9.36 12.79
CA VAL A 745 -20.66 9.83 13.37
C VAL A 745 -20.21 8.89 14.48
N THR A 746 -19.06 8.26 14.29
CA THR A 746 -18.30 7.55 15.31
C THR A 746 -17.11 8.37 15.76
N ALA A 747 -16.82 8.30 17.06
CA ALA A 747 -15.72 8.96 17.74
C ALA A 747 -14.99 7.96 18.64
N LYS A 748 -13.66 8.00 18.64
CA LYS A 748 -12.80 7.11 19.42
C LYS A 748 -11.71 7.93 20.10
N ALA A 749 -11.51 7.71 21.40
CA ALA A 749 -10.28 8.02 22.11
C ALA A 749 -9.51 6.71 22.37
N SER A 750 -8.19 6.73 22.16
CA SER A 750 -7.33 5.54 22.04
C SER A 750 -5.83 5.83 22.02
N ALA A 751 -5.39 6.99 21.52
CA ALA A 751 -4.01 7.47 21.55
C ALA A 751 -3.65 8.09 22.92
N GLY A 752 -4.63 8.70 23.60
CA GLY A 752 -4.62 8.96 25.05
C GLY A 752 -4.29 10.40 25.46
N GLY A 753 -5.15 10.95 26.33
CA GLY A 753 -5.00 12.26 26.96
C GLY A 753 -5.80 12.37 28.27
N ASP A 754 -6.60 13.43 28.40
CA ASP A 754 -7.68 13.58 29.41
C ASP A 754 -8.95 14.01 28.65
N ASP A 755 -9.42 13.11 27.78
CA ASP A 755 -10.15 13.51 26.57
C ASP A 755 -11.63 13.73 26.82
N THR A 756 -12.20 14.73 26.13
CA THR A 756 -13.59 15.15 26.37
C THR A 756 -14.45 15.14 25.12
N VAL A 757 -15.45 14.25 25.10
CA VAL A 757 -16.52 14.25 24.09
C VAL A 757 -17.80 14.92 24.60
N ARG A 758 -18.40 15.77 23.77
CA ARG A 758 -19.68 16.46 24.02
C ARG A 758 -20.69 16.12 22.94
N ILE A 759 -21.81 15.47 23.28
CA ILE A 759 -22.85 15.08 22.31
C ILE A 759 -24.13 15.89 22.50
N TYR A 760 -24.50 16.67 21.47
CA TYR A 760 -25.63 17.59 21.46
C TYR A 760 -26.79 17.08 20.59
N VAL A 761 -27.89 16.70 21.23
CA VAL A 761 -29.09 16.16 20.56
C VAL A 761 -30.29 17.08 20.75
N THR A 762 -30.89 17.53 19.65
CA THR A 762 -32.11 18.36 19.65
C THR A 762 -33.37 17.57 19.27
N GLN A 763 -33.20 16.40 18.66
CA GLN A 763 -34.25 15.63 18.00
C GLN A 763 -34.98 14.68 18.98
N PRO A 764 -36.32 14.74 19.08
CA PRO A 764 -37.07 13.92 20.02
C PRO A 764 -37.36 12.51 19.48
N GLY A 765 -37.02 11.49 20.26
CA GLY A 765 -37.44 10.10 20.00
C GLY A 765 -36.32 9.09 19.78
N GLY A 766 -35.06 9.55 19.69
CA GLY A 766 -33.91 8.66 19.72
C GLY A 766 -33.66 8.04 21.11
N THR A 767 -32.73 7.07 21.17
CA THR A 767 -32.39 6.34 22.40
C THR A 767 -30.92 6.49 22.75
N TRP A 768 -30.64 6.79 24.02
CA TRP A 768 -29.29 6.77 24.59
C TRP A 768 -28.92 5.37 25.10
N HIS A 769 -27.66 4.99 24.91
CA HIS A 769 -27.03 3.83 25.53
C HIS A 769 -25.63 4.23 26.01
N THR A 770 -25.42 4.26 27.33
CA THR A 770 -24.17 4.71 27.95
C THR A 770 -23.62 3.66 28.91
N THR A 771 -22.32 3.40 28.81
CA THR A 771 -21.50 2.59 29.72
C THR A 771 -20.20 3.32 30.01
N ASP A 772 -19.38 2.79 30.91
CA ASP A 772 -18.09 3.37 31.34
C ASP A 772 -17.05 3.55 30.21
N SER A 773 -17.32 3.09 28.98
CA SER A 773 -16.42 3.18 27.82
C SER A 773 -17.13 3.46 26.47
N LEU A 774 -18.45 3.72 26.49
CA LEU A 774 -19.27 3.95 25.31
C LEU A 774 -20.41 4.92 25.66
N THR A 775 -20.52 6.03 24.93
CA THR A 775 -21.71 6.87 24.89
C THR A 775 -22.28 6.86 23.48
N GLN A 776 -23.47 6.27 23.32
CA GLN A 776 -24.16 6.16 22.04
C GLN A 776 -25.53 6.81 22.10
N TRP A 777 -25.90 7.53 21.04
CA TRP A 777 -27.26 7.94 20.73
C TRP A 777 -27.65 7.41 19.35
N ASN A 778 -28.85 6.85 19.24
CA ASN A 778 -29.43 6.40 17.97
C ASN A 778 -30.73 7.18 17.71
N GLY A 779 -30.83 7.79 16.54
CA GLY A 779 -31.98 8.54 16.06
C GLY A 779 -33.17 7.68 15.69
N SER A 780 -34.33 8.31 15.53
CA SER A 780 -35.56 7.66 15.07
C SER A 780 -35.71 7.62 13.54
N ASP A 781 -34.76 8.21 12.83
CA ASP A 781 -34.64 8.27 11.36
C ASP A 781 -33.62 7.26 10.81
N GLY A 782 -32.61 6.89 11.60
CA GLY A 782 -31.56 5.94 11.25
C GLY A 782 -30.20 6.37 11.78
N THR A 783 -29.97 7.69 11.82
CA THR A 783 -28.71 8.34 12.22
C THR A 783 -28.19 7.88 13.58
N SER A 784 -26.88 7.76 13.74
CA SER A 784 -26.23 7.46 15.02
C SER A 784 -25.10 8.42 15.36
N ARG A 785 -24.87 8.61 16.66
CA ARG A 785 -23.77 9.39 17.23
C ARG A 785 -23.12 8.54 18.33
N ILE A 786 -21.93 8.01 18.05
CA ILE A 786 -21.22 7.02 18.87
C ILE A 786 -19.91 7.63 19.35
N ALA A 787 -19.60 7.54 20.64
CA ALA A 787 -18.31 7.90 21.21
C ALA A 787 -17.78 6.80 22.12
N ARG A 788 -16.49 6.49 22.01
CA ARG A 788 -15.81 5.38 22.72
C ARG A 788 -14.48 5.85 23.33
N GLY A 789 -14.08 5.27 24.46
CA GLY A 789 -12.76 5.49 25.07
C GLY A 789 -12.63 6.71 26.00
N PHE A 790 -13.21 7.86 25.65
CA PHE A 790 -13.05 9.15 26.34
C PHE A 790 -13.21 9.11 27.88
N GLU A 791 -12.28 9.75 28.59
CA GLU A 791 -12.32 9.97 30.04
C GLU A 791 -13.55 10.77 30.48
N HIS A 792 -13.92 11.80 29.70
CA HIS A 792 -15.06 12.68 29.99
C HIS A 792 -16.10 12.63 28.87
N SER A 793 -17.34 12.27 29.22
CA SER A 793 -18.46 12.22 28.27
C SER A 793 -19.63 13.09 28.77
N GLU A 794 -19.86 14.22 28.09
CA GLU A 794 -20.97 15.14 28.37
C GLU A 794 -22.10 14.94 27.35
N THR A 795 -23.33 14.73 27.81
CA THR A 795 -24.52 14.57 26.93
C THR A 795 -25.54 15.68 27.16
N PHE A 796 -26.06 16.23 26.06
CA PHE A 796 -26.95 17.39 26.06
C PHE A 796 -28.17 17.13 25.19
N GLU A 797 -29.26 16.65 25.81
CA GLU A 797 -30.56 16.56 25.13
C GLU A 797 -31.38 17.85 25.37
N ARG A 798 -31.84 18.49 24.28
CA ARG A 798 -32.86 19.56 24.24
C ARG A 798 -32.65 20.68 25.27
N PHE A 799 -31.89 21.72 24.90
CA PHE A 799 -31.53 22.90 25.71
C PHE A 799 -32.67 23.59 26.51
N GLU A 800 -33.07 22.99 27.64
CA GLU A 800 -33.78 23.65 28.74
C GLU A 800 -32.82 23.83 29.92
N THR A 801 -32.55 25.07 30.32
CA THR A 801 -31.79 25.40 31.53
C THR A 801 -32.64 25.21 32.79
N SER A 802 -33.10 23.97 33.02
CA SER A 802 -33.96 23.60 34.14
C SER A 802 -33.16 23.41 35.43
N GLY A 803 -32.92 24.51 36.16
CA GLY A 803 -32.32 24.47 37.49
C GLY A 803 -33.22 23.78 38.52
N GLN A 804 -33.01 22.47 38.73
CA GLN A 804 -33.59 21.73 39.86
C GLN A 804 -32.51 20.96 40.63
N SER A 805 -32.21 21.42 41.85
CA SER A 805 -31.59 20.58 42.85
C SER A 805 -32.65 19.66 43.47
N ILE A 806 -32.40 18.36 43.48
CA ILE A 806 -33.11 17.40 44.32
C ILE A 806 -32.05 16.57 45.04
N ALA A 807 -31.93 16.77 46.36
CA ALA A 807 -31.03 15.98 47.18
C ALA A 807 -31.67 14.62 47.53
N ALA A 808 -30.84 13.58 47.55
CA ALA A 808 -31.12 12.31 48.22
C ALA A 808 -30.16 12.15 49.40
N GLU A 809 -30.62 11.53 50.48
CA GLU A 809 -29.97 11.61 51.79
C GLU A 809 -28.84 10.59 51.96
N SER A 810 -27.70 11.04 52.50
CA SER A 810 -26.65 10.18 53.03
C SER A 810 -26.54 10.39 54.54
N THR A 811 -26.82 9.36 55.32
CA THR A 811 -26.69 9.36 56.78
C THR A 811 -25.77 8.23 57.25
N ASP A 812 -24.51 8.55 57.51
CA ASP A 812 -24.02 8.51 58.90
C ASP A 812 -22.73 9.35 59.06
N ALA A 813 -22.38 9.71 60.30
CA ALA A 813 -21.12 10.36 60.63
C ALA A 813 -20.71 10.03 62.08
N PRO A 814 -19.40 10.05 62.36
CA PRO A 814 -18.98 10.87 63.48
C PRO A 814 -17.78 11.78 63.19
N GLN A 815 -17.95 13.04 63.59
CA GLN A 815 -16.93 14.08 63.75
C GLN A 815 -15.79 13.65 64.70
N PRO A 816 -14.62 14.34 64.62
CA PRO A 816 -14.41 15.43 65.60
C PRO A 816 -13.79 16.73 65.04
N SER A 817 -14.43 17.86 65.38
CA SER A 817 -13.87 19.19 65.74
C SER A 817 -12.39 19.55 65.41
N GLY A 818 -12.02 20.73 64.87
CA GLY A 818 -12.79 21.92 64.47
C GLY A 818 -12.46 23.20 65.27
N GLU A 819 -12.19 24.33 64.58
CA GLU A 819 -12.22 25.71 65.11
C GLU A 819 -12.39 26.75 63.96
N VAL A 820 -12.96 27.93 64.26
CA VAL A 820 -13.54 28.95 63.33
C VAL A 820 -13.59 30.32 64.07
N PRO A 821 -13.64 31.55 63.47
CA PRO A 821 -13.65 32.00 62.06
C PRO A 821 -12.30 32.71 61.68
N ALA A 822 -12.09 33.82 60.94
CA ALA A 822 -12.87 34.95 60.34
C ALA A 822 -12.00 35.65 59.23
N THR A 823 -12.34 36.74 58.50
CA THR A 823 -13.35 37.83 58.64
C THR A 823 -13.93 38.32 57.29
N ASP A 824 -15.26 38.25 57.15
CA ASP A 824 -16.24 39.34 56.87
C ASP A 824 -15.76 40.83 56.72
N PRO A 825 -16.58 41.80 56.22
CA PRO A 825 -17.85 41.71 55.41
C PRO A 825 -18.17 42.89 54.41
N ILE A 826 -19.35 42.83 53.73
CA ILE A 826 -20.15 43.92 53.05
C ILE A 826 -19.56 44.52 51.73
N ALA A 827 -20.20 44.63 50.53
CA ALA A 827 -21.60 44.63 49.99
C ALA A 827 -22.29 46.04 49.88
N SER A 828 -23.43 46.35 49.21
CA SER A 828 -24.41 45.60 48.39
C SER A 828 -25.28 46.53 47.49
N ALA A 829 -25.47 46.29 46.18
CA ALA A 829 -26.59 46.79 45.33
C ALA A 829 -26.64 46.02 43.98
N ALA A 830 -27.67 45.32 43.49
CA ALA A 830 -29.10 45.10 43.77
C ALA A 830 -30.11 45.74 42.76
N ASN A 831 -30.79 44.85 42.03
CA ASN A 831 -32.10 44.99 41.36
C ASN A 831 -32.30 45.97 40.19
N ALA A 832 -32.34 45.40 38.97
CA ALA A 832 -33.40 45.68 37.99
C ALA A 832 -33.84 44.35 37.34
N ALA A 833 -35.14 44.18 37.06
CA ALA A 833 -35.71 43.00 36.40
C ALA A 833 -35.75 43.21 34.86
N PRO A 834 -35.84 42.15 34.03
CA PRO A 834 -35.45 42.24 32.62
C PRO A 834 -36.42 43.03 31.74
N GLN A 835 -35.89 43.49 30.60
CA GLN A 835 -36.64 43.86 29.40
C GLN A 835 -36.24 42.86 28.28
N PRO A 836 -37.13 42.58 27.32
CA PRO A 836 -36.85 41.59 26.28
C PRO A 836 -35.73 42.08 25.35
N LEU A 837 -34.75 41.21 25.10
CA LEU A 837 -33.77 41.43 24.04
C LEU A 837 -34.46 41.41 22.68
N ALA A 838 -34.10 42.35 21.81
CA ALA A 838 -34.65 42.48 20.47
C ALA A 838 -33.52 42.40 19.44
N ASN A 839 -33.73 41.52 18.45
CA ASN A 839 -33.04 41.43 17.14
C ASN A 839 -31.48 41.42 17.15
N PRO A 840 -30.82 40.30 16.82
CA PRO A 840 -29.35 40.15 16.91
C PRO A 840 -28.54 40.83 15.79
N PHE A 841 -29.09 41.87 15.14
CA PHE A 841 -28.44 42.61 14.05
C PHE A 841 -28.38 44.12 14.36
N ASP A 842 -27.60 44.47 15.40
CA ASP A 842 -27.11 45.83 15.62
C ASP A 842 -25.60 45.86 15.36
N GLU A 843 -25.25 46.29 14.15
CA GLU A 843 -23.88 46.36 13.66
C GLU A 843 -23.03 47.38 14.44
N GLU A 844 -23.64 48.44 14.99
CA GLU A 844 -22.96 49.51 15.70
C GLU A 844 -22.56 49.05 17.11
N ALA A 845 -23.43 48.24 17.77
CA ALA A 845 -23.10 47.58 19.02
C ALA A 845 -21.93 46.58 18.90
N HIS A 846 -21.88 45.80 17.81
CA HIS A 846 -20.76 44.88 17.54
C HIS A 846 -19.45 45.64 17.28
N ARG A 847 -19.51 46.72 16.49
CA ARG A 847 -18.32 47.54 16.17
C ARG A 847 -17.77 48.28 17.38
N ASP A 848 -18.63 48.74 18.30
CA ASP A 848 -18.19 49.36 19.56
C ASP A 848 -17.64 48.34 20.57
N ALA A 849 -18.11 47.08 20.54
CA ALA A 849 -17.52 46.00 21.32
C ALA A 849 -16.09 45.65 20.86
N LEU A 850 -15.89 45.43 19.55
CA LEU A 850 -14.56 45.21 18.96
C LEU A 850 -13.60 46.37 19.26
N ARG A 851 -14.10 47.62 19.17
CA ARG A 851 -13.30 48.80 19.49
C ARG A 851 -12.82 48.82 20.94
N ARG A 852 -13.69 48.50 21.90
CA ARG A 852 -13.30 48.43 23.32
C ARG A 852 -12.31 47.29 23.62
N MET A 853 -12.32 46.23 22.82
CA MET A 853 -11.33 45.15 22.89
C MET A 853 -9.95 45.62 22.39
N PHE A 854 -9.90 46.36 21.28
CA PHE A 854 -8.69 47.00 20.77
C PHE A 854 -8.19 48.21 21.60
N GLU A 855 -9.04 48.81 22.43
CA GLU A 855 -8.64 49.85 23.41
C GLU A 855 -8.26 49.26 24.79
N ALA A 856 -8.25 47.92 24.92
CA ALA A 856 -7.84 47.18 26.13
C ALA A 856 -6.58 46.30 25.95
N LEU A 857 -6.08 46.20 24.71
CA LEU A 857 -4.77 45.64 24.32
C LEU A 857 -3.72 46.76 24.22
#